data_AF-A0AA38ZUJ5-F1
#
_entry.id   AF-A0AA38ZUJ5-F1
#
_cell.length_a   1.000
_cell.length_b   1.000
_cell.length_c   1.000
_cell.angle_alpha   90.00
_cell.angle_beta   90.00
_cell.angle_gamma   90.00
#
_symmetry.space_group_name_H-M   'P 1'
#
loop_
_entity.id
_entity.type
_entity.pdbx_description
1 polymer ?
#
loop_
_entity_poly.entity_id
_entity_poly.type
_entity_poly.pdbx_seq_one_letter_code
_entity_poly.pdbx_strand_id
1 'polypeptide(L)'
;MAWTEKEVGNGRDREPVGGNGFSKVSQTSSSTSSTSPGCLPKKFEGKDALSYANILRSRNKFADALAMYENILEKDNGNVEAHIGKGICLQMQNMGRLAFESFSEAIRQDPQNLCALTHLGILYKDEGRLLEAAESYDKALRIDSAYKPAAECLAIVLTDLGTSLKLAGNTQEGIQKYYEALKIDPHYAPAYYNLGVVYSEMMQYDTALSCYEKAALERPMYAEAYCNMGVIFKNRGDLESAITCYERCLAVSPNFEIAKNNMAIALTDLGTKVKLEGDINQGVAYYKKALYYNWHYADAMYNLGVAYGEMLKFDMAIVFYELAFHFNPHCAEACNNLGVIYKDRDNLDKAVECYQLALSIKPNFSQSLNNLGVVYTVQGKMDAAASMIEKAIVANPTYAEAYNNLGVLYRDAGNISMAIEAYEQCLKIDPDSRNAGQNRLLAMNYINEGNDDKLFEAHRDWGRRFMRLYPQYTSWDNPKDPERPLVIGYVSPDYFTHSVSYFIEAPLVNHDYANYKVVVYSAVVKADAKTIRFRDKVLKRGGVWRDIYGIDEKKVASMVREDKVDILVELTGHTANNKLGMMACRPAPVQVTWIGYPNTTGLPTIDYRITDSLADPPDTSQKHVEELVRLPECFLCYMPSPEAGPVSPTPALSNGFITFGSFNNLAKITPKVLQVWARILCAVPNSRLVVKCKPFCCDSVRQRFLSTLEQLGLESLRVDLLPLILLNHDHMQAYALMDISLDTFPYAGTTTTCESLFMGVPCVTMAGSVHAHNVGVSLLNKVGLGRLVAKTEDEYVQLALQLASDITALSNLRMSLRDLMSKSPVCDGPNFALALESTYRSMWRRYCKGDVPSLRRMEILEQEENSEEPAVKLPEPTKITNSRDDSSGSIKMNGLNQVPSSMVKLSTSEENGVS
;
A
#
# COMPACT_ATOMS: atom_id res chain seq x y z
N MET A 1 -21.90 -35.88 12.88
CA MET A 1 -21.78 -37.17 13.58
C MET A 1 -21.43 -36.88 15.02
N ALA A 2 -22.41 -37.11 15.91
CA ALA A 2 -22.31 -36.91 17.35
C ALA A 2 -22.35 -38.29 18.01
N TRP A 3 -21.60 -38.50 19.09
CA TRP A 3 -21.87 -39.52 20.08
C TRP A 3 -21.61 -38.95 21.48
N THR A 4 -22.71 -38.84 22.22
CA THR A 4 -22.84 -38.54 23.65
C THR A 4 -23.04 -39.85 24.43
N GLU A 5 -22.51 -39.82 25.66
CA GLU A 5 -23.09 -40.31 26.93
C GLU A 5 -23.53 -41.77 27.12
N LYS A 6 -23.14 -42.30 28.29
CA LYS A 6 -23.97 -42.95 29.34
C LYS A 6 -23.05 -43.44 30.47
N GLU A 7 -23.39 -43.52 31.75
CA GLU A 7 -24.45 -43.06 32.65
C GLU A 7 -23.96 -43.53 34.05
N VAL A 8 -23.88 -42.66 35.06
CA VAL A 8 -24.75 -42.59 36.27
C VAL A 8 -24.58 -43.71 37.31
N GLY A 9 -24.34 -43.28 38.56
CA GLY A 9 -24.50 -44.05 39.78
C GLY A 9 -24.26 -43.23 41.05
N ASN A 10 -25.30 -42.52 41.49
CA ASN A 10 -25.42 -41.66 42.69
C ASN A 10 -25.07 -42.31 44.04
N GLY A 11 -24.68 -41.49 45.02
CA GLY A 11 -24.86 -41.80 46.45
C GLY A 11 -24.12 -40.89 47.44
N ARG A 12 -24.82 -39.88 47.97
CA ARG A 12 -24.44 -38.86 48.97
C ARG A 12 -23.83 -39.42 50.27
N ASP A 13 -22.89 -38.69 50.90
CA ASP A 13 -23.14 -37.87 52.10
C ASP A 13 -21.85 -37.23 52.69
N ARG A 14 -22.08 -36.29 53.62
CA ARG A 14 -21.28 -35.16 54.15
C ARG A 14 -19.97 -35.49 54.92
N GLU A 15 -19.09 -34.48 54.96
CA GLU A 15 -18.07 -34.03 55.96
C GLU A 15 -17.99 -34.70 57.37
N PRO A 16 -16.93 -34.46 58.21
CA PRO A 16 -15.56 -33.94 57.96
C PRO A 16 -14.41 -34.64 58.79
N VAL A 17 -13.16 -34.26 58.48
CA VAL A 17 -11.94 -34.07 59.32
C VAL A 17 -11.59 -35.07 60.45
N GLY A 18 -10.37 -35.62 60.39
CA GLY A 18 -9.56 -35.89 61.59
C GLY A 18 -8.53 -37.02 61.51
N GLY A 19 -7.23 -36.66 61.60
CA GLY A 19 -6.30 -37.29 62.54
C GLY A 19 -5.45 -38.51 62.11
N ASN A 20 -4.14 -38.25 61.99
CA ASN A 20 -2.99 -38.97 62.55
C ASN A 20 -2.95 -40.52 62.61
N GLY A 21 -1.78 -41.09 62.29
CA GLY A 21 -1.43 -42.40 62.84
C GLY A 21 -0.14 -43.05 62.36
N PHE A 22 0.96 -42.74 63.06
CA PHE A 22 2.20 -43.52 63.11
C PHE A 22 1.98 -45.02 63.42
N SER A 23 2.94 -45.85 63.00
CA SER A 23 3.25 -47.17 63.58
C SER A 23 4.64 -47.59 63.07
N LYS A 24 5.48 -48.37 63.75
CA LYS A 24 5.56 -49.01 65.08
C LYS A 24 6.91 -49.76 65.03
N VAL A 25 7.63 -49.91 66.15
CA VAL A 25 8.08 -51.23 66.66
C VAL A 25 8.29 -51.11 68.18
N SER A 26 7.92 -52.17 68.88
CA SER A 26 7.72 -52.34 70.32
C SER A 26 8.86 -53.05 71.07
N GLN A 27 9.04 -52.59 72.32
CA GLN A 27 9.50 -53.17 73.60
C GLN A 27 9.91 -54.65 73.76
N THR A 28 10.91 -54.86 74.62
CA THR A 28 10.88 -55.48 75.98
C THR A 28 12.34 -55.46 76.52
N SER A 29 12.73 -55.44 77.80
CA SER A 29 12.18 -55.21 79.13
C SER A 29 13.37 -55.35 80.10
N SER A 30 13.56 -54.49 81.10
CA SER A 30 14.13 -54.89 82.41
C SER A 30 14.13 -53.75 83.42
N SER A 31 13.83 -54.14 84.65
CA SER A 31 13.54 -53.38 85.86
C SER A 31 14.77 -52.86 86.63
N THR A 32 14.55 -51.74 87.34
CA THR A 32 15.08 -51.36 88.68
C THR A 32 16.53 -51.69 89.06
N SER A 33 17.36 -50.65 89.28
CA SER A 33 17.93 -50.30 90.59
C SER A 33 19.02 -49.21 90.49
N SER A 34 18.86 -48.16 91.30
CA SER A 34 19.90 -47.34 91.96
C SER A 34 21.18 -46.95 91.19
N THR A 35 21.30 -45.66 90.88
CA THR A 35 22.51 -44.88 91.21
C THR A 35 22.20 -43.38 91.31
N SER A 36 22.86 -42.78 92.29
CA SER A 36 22.77 -41.45 92.89
C SER A 36 23.07 -40.27 91.93
N PRO A 37 22.82 -39.01 92.37
CA PRO A 37 22.82 -37.83 91.53
C PRO A 37 24.23 -37.30 91.29
N GLY A 38 24.52 -36.82 90.08
CA GLY A 38 25.84 -36.26 89.77
C GLY A 38 25.90 -35.47 88.48
N CYS A 39 26.20 -34.18 88.63
CA CYS A 39 26.64 -33.22 87.61
C CYS A 39 25.58 -32.59 86.68
N LEU A 40 24.88 -31.58 87.22
CA LEU A 40 24.66 -30.31 86.51
C LEU A 40 25.97 -29.88 85.83
N PRO A 41 26.03 -29.66 84.50
CA PRO A 41 27.22 -29.07 83.90
C PRO A 41 27.15 -27.57 84.16
N LYS A 42 27.95 -27.14 85.16
CA LYS A 42 28.33 -25.77 85.51
C LYS A 42 27.21 -24.73 85.45
N LYS A 43 26.78 -24.27 86.63
CA LYS A 43 26.17 -22.92 86.74
C LYS A 43 27.18 -21.93 86.18
N PHE A 44 26.99 -21.54 84.93
CA PHE A 44 27.70 -20.41 84.38
C PHE A 44 27.14 -19.17 85.10
N GLU A 45 27.99 -18.48 85.84
CA GLU A 45 27.62 -17.25 86.55
C GLU A 45 28.33 -16.06 85.89
N GLY A 46 27.63 -14.94 85.75
CA GLY A 46 28.16 -13.74 85.10
C GLY A 46 28.46 -13.96 83.60
N LYS A 47 29.70 -13.64 83.19
CA LYS A 47 30.12 -13.55 81.78
C LYS A 47 30.02 -14.87 80.99
N ASP A 48 30.11 -16.02 81.66
CA ASP A 48 30.07 -17.31 80.98
C ASP A 48 28.65 -17.70 80.51
N ALA A 49 27.60 -17.26 81.23
CA ALA A 49 26.21 -17.57 80.89
C ALA A 49 25.75 -16.79 79.66
N LEU A 50 26.13 -15.51 79.59
CA LEU A 50 25.86 -14.62 78.47
C LEU A 50 26.55 -15.10 77.19
N SER A 51 27.80 -15.52 77.30
CA SER A 51 28.56 -16.10 76.18
C SER A 51 27.89 -17.37 75.64
N TYR A 52 27.41 -18.25 76.54
CA TYR A 52 26.71 -19.46 76.13
C TYR A 52 25.33 -19.17 75.52
N ALA A 53 24.60 -18.17 76.04
CA ALA A 53 23.34 -17.70 75.45
C ALA A 53 23.53 -17.16 74.02
N ASN A 54 24.60 -16.38 73.80
CA ASN A 54 24.98 -15.89 72.47
C ASN A 54 25.29 -17.03 71.48
N ILE A 55 25.95 -18.10 71.93
CA ILE A 55 26.22 -19.30 71.11
C ILE A 55 24.91 -20.03 70.75
N LEU A 56 23.97 -20.14 71.68
CA LEU A 56 22.66 -20.74 71.40
C LEU A 56 21.88 -19.91 70.38
N ARG A 57 21.86 -18.59 70.53
CA ARG A 57 21.24 -17.66 69.56
C ARG A 57 21.87 -17.78 68.17
N SER A 58 23.20 -17.80 68.05
CA SER A 58 23.88 -17.94 66.76
C SER A 58 23.66 -19.30 66.08
N ARG A 59 23.20 -20.31 66.84
CA ARG A 59 22.82 -21.64 66.33
C ARG A 59 21.31 -21.79 66.11
N ASN A 60 20.56 -20.68 66.08
CA ASN A 60 19.11 -20.61 65.92
C ASN A 60 18.30 -21.34 67.00
N LYS A 61 18.88 -21.60 68.19
CA LYS A 61 18.15 -22.16 69.35
C LYS A 61 17.54 -21.05 70.18
N PHE A 62 16.59 -20.32 69.58
CA PHE A 62 16.07 -19.06 70.14
C PHE A 62 15.30 -19.24 71.46
N ALA A 63 14.56 -20.35 71.64
CA ALA A 63 13.83 -20.62 72.89
C ALA A 63 14.77 -20.91 74.07
N ASP A 64 15.79 -21.74 73.87
CA ASP A 64 16.80 -22.05 74.89
C ASP A 64 17.64 -20.81 75.24
N ALA A 65 18.01 -20.02 74.23
CA ALA A 65 18.72 -18.76 74.42
C ALA A 65 17.87 -17.73 75.18
N LEU A 66 16.57 -17.62 74.85
CA LEU A 66 15.63 -16.73 75.51
C LEU A 66 15.51 -17.02 77.01
N ALA A 67 15.31 -18.28 77.39
CA ALA A 67 15.23 -18.69 78.79
C ALA A 67 16.51 -18.35 79.58
N MET A 68 17.67 -18.44 78.92
CA MET A 68 18.95 -18.05 79.52
C MET A 68 19.10 -16.54 79.65
N TYR A 69 18.72 -15.74 78.65
CA TYR A 69 18.73 -14.28 78.75
C TYR A 69 17.77 -13.79 79.84
N GLU A 70 16.60 -14.41 80.00
CA GLU A 70 15.66 -14.09 81.09
C GLU A 70 16.24 -14.37 82.47
N ASN A 71 16.90 -15.51 82.67
CA ASN A 71 17.59 -15.84 83.93
C ASN A 71 18.73 -14.85 84.24
N ILE A 72 19.45 -14.38 83.21
CA ILE A 72 20.49 -13.35 83.37
C ILE A 72 19.84 -12.02 83.80
N LEU A 73 18.74 -11.63 83.18
CA LEU A 73 18.01 -10.39 83.49
C LEU A 73 17.30 -10.40 84.84
N GLU A 74 16.87 -11.57 85.34
CA GLU A 74 16.35 -11.72 86.71
C GLU A 74 17.41 -11.38 87.77
N LYS A 75 18.69 -11.62 87.47
CA LYS A 75 19.81 -11.38 88.40
C LYS A 75 20.47 -10.02 88.19
N ASP A 76 20.50 -9.56 86.95
CA ASP A 76 21.06 -8.28 86.52
C ASP A 76 20.13 -7.65 85.48
N ASN A 77 19.12 -6.94 85.96
CA ASN A 77 18.12 -6.31 85.10
C ASN A 77 18.71 -5.18 84.22
N GLY A 78 19.91 -4.69 84.53
CA GLY A 78 20.62 -3.68 83.75
C GLY A 78 21.46 -4.24 82.60
N ASN A 79 21.47 -5.56 82.38
CA ASN A 79 22.34 -6.19 81.39
C ASN A 79 21.89 -5.91 79.94
N VAL A 80 22.51 -4.92 79.31
CA VAL A 80 22.20 -4.46 77.94
C VAL A 80 22.34 -5.58 76.91
N GLU A 81 23.42 -6.37 76.95
CA GLU A 81 23.65 -7.46 75.99
C GLU A 81 22.60 -8.57 76.12
N ALA A 82 22.13 -8.87 77.34
CA ALA A 82 21.06 -9.85 77.55
C ALA A 82 19.70 -9.34 77.04
N HIS A 83 19.37 -8.05 77.22
CA HIS A 83 18.17 -7.43 76.65
C HIS A 83 18.18 -7.44 75.11
N ILE A 84 19.33 -7.15 74.49
CA ILE A 84 19.50 -7.22 73.03
C ILE A 84 19.36 -8.67 72.55
N GLY A 85 20.04 -9.61 73.19
CA GLY A 85 19.97 -11.03 72.86
C GLY A 85 18.55 -11.58 72.97
N LYS A 86 17.82 -11.21 74.04
CA LYS A 86 16.39 -11.49 74.25
C LYS A 86 15.54 -10.89 73.13
N GLY A 87 15.72 -9.61 72.82
CA GLY A 87 15.00 -8.90 71.76
C GLY A 87 15.15 -9.57 70.38
N ILE A 88 16.38 -9.96 70.01
CA ILE A 88 16.64 -10.65 68.73
C ILE A 88 15.94 -12.02 68.71
N CYS A 89 15.99 -12.79 69.81
CA CYS A 89 15.32 -14.09 69.87
C CYS A 89 13.80 -13.97 69.77
N LEU A 90 13.21 -12.92 70.36
CA LEU A 90 11.78 -12.62 70.29
C LEU A 90 11.38 -12.16 68.89
N GLN A 91 12.20 -11.32 68.25
CA GLN A 91 11.98 -10.87 66.87
C GLN A 91 11.99 -12.06 65.90
N MET A 92 12.96 -12.98 66.02
CA MET A 92 13.04 -14.20 65.20
C MET A 92 11.88 -15.18 65.46
N GLN A 93 11.19 -15.07 66.60
CA GLN A 93 9.98 -15.83 66.93
C GLN A 93 8.68 -15.08 66.59
N ASN A 94 8.78 -13.97 65.84
CA ASN A 94 7.66 -13.14 65.40
C ASN A 94 6.87 -12.49 66.57
N MET A 95 7.53 -12.25 67.70
CA MET A 95 6.96 -11.60 68.89
C MET A 95 7.36 -10.12 68.95
N GLY A 96 6.98 -9.35 67.93
CA GLY A 96 7.46 -7.97 67.69
C GLY A 96 7.27 -7.01 68.88
N ARG A 97 6.12 -7.04 69.55
CA ARG A 97 5.84 -6.17 70.72
C ARG A 97 6.79 -6.43 71.90
N LEU A 98 7.03 -7.70 72.22
CA LEU A 98 7.93 -8.06 73.32
C LEU A 98 9.40 -7.81 72.94
N ALA A 99 9.74 -7.98 71.66
CA ALA A 99 11.05 -7.59 71.14
C ALA A 99 11.26 -6.07 71.26
N PHE A 100 10.25 -5.27 70.91
CA PHE A 100 10.26 -3.82 71.04
C PHE A 100 10.51 -3.37 72.49
N GLU A 101 9.79 -3.98 73.45
CA GLU A 101 9.99 -3.71 74.89
C GLU A 101 11.42 -4.05 75.33
N SER A 102 11.96 -5.18 74.86
CA SER A 102 13.32 -5.63 75.19
C SER A 102 14.39 -4.71 74.61
N PHE A 103 14.26 -4.27 73.35
CA PHE A 103 15.19 -3.31 72.74
C PHE A 103 15.05 -1.90 73.33
N SER A 104 13.83 -1.48 73.71
CA SER A 104 13.58 -0.20 74.38
C SER A 104 14.22 -0.17 75.77
N GLU A 105 14.19 -1.28 76.51
CA GLU A 105 14.91 -1.42 77.77
C GLU A 105 16.43 -1.36 77.55
N ALA A 106 16.96 -2.08 76.54
CA ALA A 106 18.38 -2.00 76.19
C ALA A 106 18.85 -0.57 75.88
N ILE A 107 18.06 0.20 75.12
CA ILE A 107 18.34 1.62 74.80
C ILE A 107 18.19 2.52 76.02
N ARG A 108 17.30 2.22 76.96
CA ARG A 108 17.16 3.00 78.20
C ARG A 108 18.41 2.89 79.07
N GLN A 109 19.00 1.69 79.13
CA GLN A 109 20.20 1.41 79.90
C GLN A 109 21.48 1.87 79.17
N ASP A 110 21.52 1.73 77.85
CA ASP A 110 22.59 2.23 76.99
C ASP A 110 22.02 2.93 75.74
N PRO A 111 21.81 4.26 75.80
CA PRO A 111 21.25 5.03 74.70
C PRO A 111 22.12 5.07 73.44
N GLN A 112 23.39 4.66 73.52
CA GLN A 112 24.32 4.65 72.40
C GLN A 112 24.50 3.25 71.79
N ASN A 113 23.68 2.28 72.19
CA ASN A 113 23.82 0.92 71.68
C ASN A 113 23.38 0.78 70.22
N LEU A 114 24.36 0.63 69.32
CA LEU A 114 24.16 0.52 67.86
C LEU A 114 23.23 -0.64 67.48
N CYS A 115 23.39 -1.79 68.12
CA CYS A 115 22.64 -3.00 67.80
C CYS A 115 21.17 -2.86 68.22
N ALA A 116 20.90 -2.37 69.43
CA ALA A 116 19.56 -2.14 69.91
C ALA A 116 18.80 -1.10 69.06
N LEU A 117 19.45 0.01 68.71
CA LEU A 117 18.88 1.06 67.84
C LEU A 117 18.54 0.53 66.45
N THR A 118 19.41 -0.28 65.86
CA THR A 118 19.20 -0.86 64.53
C THR A 118 18.04 -1.86 64.54
N HIS A 119 17.99 -2.76 65.51
CA HIS A 119 16.88 -3.72 65.62
C HIS A 119 15.53 -3.04 65.95
N LEU A 120 15.53 -1.94 66.71
CA LEU A 120 14.34 -1.13 66.92
C LEU A 120 13.85 -0.49 65.61
N GLY A 121 14.78 0.00 64.78
CA GLY A 121 14.48 0.51 63.44
C GLY A 121 13.86 -0.55 62.52
N ILE A 122 14.30 -1.81 62.63
CA ILE A 122 13.73 -2.92 61.85
C ILE A 122 12.27 -3.14 62.26
N LEU A 123 11.98 -3.17 63.56
CA LEU A 123 10.61 -3.30 64.07
C LEU A 123 9.71 -2.14 63.63
N TYR A 124 10.19 -0.90 63.68
CA TYR A 124 9.42 0.24 63.16
C TYR A 124 9.13 0.11 61.67
N LYS A 125 10.10 -0.37 60.87
CA LYS A 125 9.90 -0.61 59.45
C LYS A 125 8.83 -1.69 59.21
N ASP A 126 8.89 -2.79 59.95
CA ASP A 126 7.94 -3.90 59.85
C ASP A 126 6.50 -3.46 60.20
N GLU A 127 6.35 -2.47 61.10
CA GLU A 127 5.07 -1.82 61.43
C GLU A 127 4.61 -0.76 60.40
N GLY A 128 5.40 -0.49 59.34
CA GLY A 128 5.14 0.54 58.33
C GLY A 128 5.49 1.97 58.78
N ARG A 129 6.15 2.13 59.93
CA ARG A 129 6.54 3.41 60.53
C ARG A 129 7.91 3.85 60.02
N LEU A 130 7.95 4.20 58.73
CA LEU A 130 9.21 4.46 57.99
C LEU A 130 10.01 5.65 58.53
N LEU A 131 9.34 6.70 59.04
CA LEU A 131 10.03 7.87 59.61
C LEU A 131 10.75 7.50 60.91
N GLU A 132 10.07 6.82 61.83
CA GLU A 132 10.66 6.39 63.10
C GLU A 132 11.75 5.32 62.89
N ALA A 133 11.60 4.47 61.86
CA ALA A 133 12.64 3.55 61.43
C ALA A 133 13.89 4.31 60.97
N ALA A 134 13.75 5.29 60.07
CA ALA A 134 14.86 6.11 59.57
C ALA A 134 15.56 6.88 60.71
N GLU A 135 14.82 7.46 61.64
CA GLU A 135 15.38 8.15 62.82
C GLU A 135 16.19 7.21 63.70
N SER A 136 15.73 5.97 63.88
CA SER A 136 16.41 4.97 64.71
C SER A 136 17.75 4.54 64.09
N TYR A 137 17.79 4.35 62.77
CA TYR A 137 19.05 4.07 62.07
C TYR A 137 19.99 5.27 62.01
N ASP A 138 19.47 6.49 61.79
CA ASP A 138 20.27 7.72 61.79
C ASP A 138 20.95 7.94 63.15
N LYS A 139 20.23 7.68 64.25
CA LYS A 139 20.81 7.69 65.61
C LYS A 139 21.98 6.73 65.73
N ALA A 140 21.87 5.50 65.21
CA ALA A 140 22.97 4.55 65.21
C ALA A 140 24.17 5.06 64.39
N LEU A 141 23.95 5.63 63.21
CA LEU A 141 25.02 6.15 62.34
C LEU A 141 25.67 7.44 62.85
N ARG A 142 24.99 8.23 63.69
CA ARG A 142 25.61 9.38 64.39
C ARG A 142 26.63 8.92 65.44
N ILE A 143 26.43 7.74 66.00
CA ILE A 143 27.32 7.15 67.01
C ILE A 143 28.50 6.47 66.32
N ASP A 144 28.24 5.66 65.30
CA ASP A 144 29.25 5.05 64.45
C ASP A 144 28.84 5.15 62.98
N SER A 145 29.48 6.07 62.26
CA SER A 145 29.21 6.32 60.85
C SER A 145 29.62 5.18 59.92
N ALA A 146 30.43 4.22 60.41
CA ALA A 146 30.86 3.04 59.66
C ALA A 146 30.02 1.79 59.99
N TYR A 147 28.96 1.91 60.81
CA TYR A 147 28.13 0.78 61.22
C TYR A 147 27.22 0.29 60.07
N LYS A 148 27.76 -0.66 59.29
CA LYS A 148 27.14 -1.18 58.07
C LYS A 148 25.67 -1.63 58.21
N PRO A 149 25.26 -2.38 59.25
CA PRO A 149 23.88 -2.85 59.34
C PRO A 149 22.85 -1.72 59.40
N ALA A 150 23.14 -0.62 60.12
CA ALA A 150 22.27 0.54 60.15
C ALA A 150 22.28 1.31 58.83
N ALA A 151 23.44 1.42 58.16
CA ALA A 151 23.57 2.10 56.87
C ALA A 151 22.74 1.39 55.78
N GLU A 152 22.85 0.06 55.67
CA GLU A 152 22.09 -0.75 54.72
C GLU A 152 20.57 -0.62 54.97
N CYS A 153 20.13 -0.76 56.23
CA CYS A 153 18.71 -0.62 56.58
C CYS A 153 18.19 0.82 56.35
N LEU A 154 19.00 1.84 56.62
CA LEU A 154 18.63 3.24 56.39
C LEU A 154 18.46 3.53 54.89
N ALA A 155 19.37 3.06 54.04
CA ALA A 155 19.27 3.26 52.58
C ALA A 155 17.97 2.63 52.02
N ILE A 156 17.60 1.44 52.50
CA ILE A 156 16.34 0.79 52.13
C ILE A 156 15.15 1.64 52.58
N VAL A 157 15.08 2.03 53.85
CA VAL A 157 13.93 2.80 54.39
C VAL A 157 13.81 4.18 53.76
N LEU A 158 14.91 4.87 53.48
CA LEU A 158 14.89 6.15 52.75
C LEU A 158 14.34 5.97 51.34
N THR A 159 14.64 4.85 50.68
CA THR A 159 14.08 4.53 49.36
C THR A 159 12.58 4.19 49.45
N ASP A 160 12.16 3.43 50.45
CA ASP A 160 10.74 3.12 50.69
C ASP A 160 9.94 4.42 50.99
N LEU A 161 10.51 5.30 51.81
CA LEU A 161 9.95 6.62 52.11
C LEU A 161 9.85 7.51 50.86
N GLY A 162 10.91 7.52 50.04
CA GLY A 162 10.92 8.24 48.77
C GLY A 162 9.83 7.74 47.82
N THR A 163 9.61 6.43 47.77
CA THR A 163 8.56 5.80 46.98
C THR A 163 7.18 6.20 47.49
N SER A 164 6.97 6.17 48.82
CA SER A 164 5.71 6.59 49.43
C SER A 164 5.39 8.06 49.16
N LEU A 165 6.40 8.95 49.25
CA LEU A 165 6.25 10.38 48.98
C LEU A 165 5.92 10.65 47.51
N LYS A 166 6.59 9.95 46.59
CA LYS A 166 6.29 10.00 45.16
C LYS A 166 4.84 9.60 44.89
N LEU A 167 4.37 8.49 45.45
CA LEU A 167 2.99 8.02 45.28
C LEU A 167 1.95 8.99 45.89
N ALA A 168 2.33 9.73 46.93
CA ALA A 168 1.50 10.79 47.52
C ALA A 168 1.51 12.11 46.71
N GLY A 169 2.26 12.20 45.61
CA GLY A 169 2.39 13.39 44.77
C GLY A 169 3.51 14.36 45.17
N ASN A 170 4.24 14.07 46.25
CA ASN A 170 5.37 14.86 46.73
C ASN A 170 6.68 14.45 46.04
N THR A 171 6.71 14.55 44.72
CA THR A 171 7.79 14.02 43.87
C THR A 171 9.17 14.58 44.23
N GLN A 172 9.28 15.88 44.52
CA GLN A 172 10.57 16.52 44.83
C GLN A 172 11.14 16.03 46.17
N GLU A 173 10.29 15.83 47.17
CA GLU A 173 10.69 15.26 48.46
C GLU A 173 11.08 13.79 48.30
N GLY A 174 10.37 13.04 47.44
CA GLY A 174 10.73 11.67 47.09
C GLY A 174 12.12 11.56 46.46
N ILE A 175 12.43 12.43 45.49
CA ILE A 175 13.77 12.52 44.87
C ILE A 175 14.84 12.79 45.92
N GLN A 176 14.58 13.72 46.83
CA GLN A 176 15.50 14.06 47.91
C GLN A 176 15.79 12.85 48.80
N LYS A 177 14.77 12.03 49.12
CA LYS A 177 14.96 10.80 49.90
C LYS A 177 15.77 9.72 49.16
N TYR A 178 15.63 9.59 47.84
CA TYR A 178 16.52 8.69 47.08
C TYR A 178 17.98 9.18 47.07
N TYR A 179 18.22 10.48 46.95
CA TYR A 179 19.59 11.02 47.06
C TYR A 179 20.16 10.86 48.47
N GLU A 180 19.34 10.98 49.51
CA GLU A 180 19.74 10.66 50.88
C GLU A 180 20.13 9.18 51.01
N ALA A 181 19.34 8.26 50.44
CA ALA A 181 19.68 6.83 50.41
C ALA A 181 21.05 6.57 49.73
N LEU A 182 21.31 7.23 48.59
CA LEU A 182 22.57 7.10 47.85
C LEU A 182 23.77 7.75 48.53
N LYS A 183 23.55 8.73 49.43
CA LYS A 183 24.63 9.27 50.28
C LYS A 183 25.06 8.27 51.35
N ILE A 184 24.13 7.44 51.83
CA ILE A 184 24.39 6.41 52.82
C ILE A 184 25.03 5.19 52.17
N ASP A 185 24.44 4.70 51.07
CA ASP A 185 24.98 3.59 50.28
C ASP A 185 25.04 3.98 48.79
N PRO A 186 26.22 4.38 48.28
CA PRO A 186 26.43 4.70 46.87
C PRO A 186 26.21 3.53 45.91
N HIS A 187 26.20 2.29 46.40
CA HIS A 187 26.05 1.08 45.58
C HIS A 187 24.60 0.53 45.61
N TYR A 188 23.65 1.27 46.20
CA TYR A 188 22.27 0.82 46.35
C TYR A 188 21.45 0.95 45.06
N ALA A 189 21.49 -0.09 44.23
CA ALA A 189 20.81 -0.14 42.92
C ALA A 189 19.31 0.25 42.93
N PRO A 190 18.46 -0.14 43.91
CA PRO A 190 17.05 0.23 43.92
C PRO A 190 16.80 1.75 44.01
N ALA A 191 17.66 2.50 44.70
CA ALA A 191 17.52 3.97 44.75
C ALA A 191 17.83 4.60 43.38
N TYR A 192 18.87 4.14 42.69
CA TYR A 192 19.15 4.58 41.31
C TYR A 192 18.00 4.24 40.36
N TYR A 193 17.44 3.04 40.44
CA TYR A 193 16.30 2.66 39.62
C TYR A 193 15.07 3.53 39.88
N ASN A 194 14.71 3.75 41.14
CA ASN A 194 13.54 4.55 41.48
C ASN A 194 13.72 6.03 41.09
N LEU A 195 14.93 6.57 41.18
CA LEU A 195 15.26 7.87 40.56
C LEU A 195 15.03 7.85 39.05
N GLY A 196 15.48 6.79 38.37
CA GLY A 196 15.26 6.60 36.93
C GLY A 196 13.78 6.59 36.56
N VAL A 197 12.94 5.90 37.34
CA VAL A 197 11.48 5.87 37.16
C VAL A 197 10.89 7.27 37.28
N VAL A 198 11.24 8.01 38.33
CA VAL A 198 10.74 9.37 38.55
C VAL A 198 11.17 10.30 37.43
N TYR A 199 12.44 10.29 37.03
CA TYR A 199 12.92 11.11 35.93
C TYR A 199 12.30 10.73 34.58
N SER A 200 12.00 9.44 34.36
CA SER A 200 11.28 8.98 33.18
C SER A 200 9.85 9.53 33.13
N GLU A 201 9.13 9.53 34.25
CA GLU A 201 7.78 10.12 34.36
C GLU A 201 7.79 11.65 34.17
N MET A 202 8.89 12.30 34.58
CA MET A 202 9.14 13.73 34.33
C MET A 202 9.61 14.02 32.89
N MET A 203 9.67 13.02 32.01
CA MET A 203 10.20 13.10 30.64
C MET A 203 11.67 13.56 30.55
N GLN A 204 12.43 13.47 31.65
CA GLN A 204 13.87 13.73 31.70
C GLN A 204 14.65 12.46 31.35
N TYR A 205 14.53 12.05 30.09
CA TYR A 205 14.98 10.74 29.63
C TYR A 205 16.49 10.51 29.75
N ASP A 206 17.35 11.51 29.53
CA ASP A 206 18.81 11.34 29.67
C ASP A 206 19.22 11.08 31.12
N THR A 207 18.62 11.83 32.05
CA THR A 207 18.82 11.61 33.49
C THR A 207 18.31 10.25 33.90
N ALA A 208 17.12 9.85 33.40
CA ALA A 208 16.54 8.55 33.67
C ALA A 208 17.43 7.39 33.18
N LEU A 209 17.96 7.48 31.95
CA LEU A 209 18.90 6.50 31.39
C LEU A 209 20.17 6.40 32.24
N SER A 210 20.79 7.52 32.60
CA SER A 210 21.96 7.53 33.49
C SER A 210 21.66 6.87 34.84
N CYS A 211 20.47 7.09 35.40
CA CYS A 211 20.04 6.44 36.64
C CYS A 211 19.85 4.92 36.45
N TYR A 212 19.20 4.47 35.37
CA TYR A 212 19.05 3.05 35.09
C TYR A 212 20.36 2.34 34.77
N GLU A 213 21.27 2.98 34.05
CA GLU A 213 22.62 2.46 33.76
C GLU A 213 23.41 2.25 35.05
N LYS A 214 23.35 3.21 35.99
CA LYS A 214 23.96 3.04 37.32
C LYS A 214 23.30 1.90 38.10
N ALA A 215 21.97 1.80 38.09
CA ALA A 215 21.29 0.68 38.75
C ALA A 215 21.71 -0.68 38.17
N ALA A 216 21.85 -0.77 36.85
CA ALA A 216 22.32 -1.97 36.15
C ALA A 216 23.82 -2.25 36.37
N LEU A 217 24.65 -1.22 36.57
CA LEU A 217 26.07 -1.35 36.90
C LEU A 217 26.26 -1.97 38.29
N GLU A 218 25.54 -1.43 39.28
CA GLU A 218 25.62 -1.90 40.67
C GLU A 218 24.96 -3.28 40.85
N ARG A 219 23.90 -3.57 40.08
CA ARG A 219 23.24 -4.87 40.05
C ARG A 219 23.02 -5.34 38.61
N PRO A 220 23.97 -6.08 38.01
CA PRO A 220 23.86 -6.56 36.63
C PRO A 220 22.65 -7.46 36.34
N MET A 221 22.07 -8.10 37.36
CA MET A 221 20.86 -8.93 37.25
C MET A 221 19.57 -8.16 37.60
N TYR A 222 19.51 -6.86 37.30
CA TYR A 222 18.34 -6.01 37.56
C TYR A 222 17.51 -5.82 36.28
N ALA A 223 16.62 -6.77 36.00
CA ALA A 223 15.90 -6.89 34.73
C ALA A 223 15.02 -5.66 34.41
N GLU A 224 14.40 -5.07 35.43
CA GLU A 224 13.50 -3.93 35.33
C GLU A 224 14.20 -2.67 34.79
N ALA A 225 15.47 -2.45 35.18
CA ALA A 225 16.25 -1.33 34.66
C ALA A 225 16.48 -1.46 33.16
N TYR A 226 16.89 -2.63 32.67
CA TYR A 226 17.06 -2.86 31.24
C TYR A 226 15.73 -2.74 30.48
N CYS A 227 14.62 -3.26 31.02
CA CYS A 227 13.31 -3.10 30.39
C CYS A 227 12.94 -1.62 30.23
N ASN A 228 13.10 -0.81 31.29
CA ASN A 228 12.74 0.61 31.24
C ASN A 228 13.69 1.44 30.37
N MET A 229 14.99 1.11 30.33
CA MET A 229 15.92 1.68 29.35
C MET A 229 15.44 1.40 27.91
N GLY A 230 15.05 0.15 27.63
CA GLY A 230 14.54 -0.24 26.32
C GLY A 230 13.28 0.54 25.91
N VAL A 231 12.38 0.80 26.86
CA VAL A 231 11.17 1.62 26.61
C VAL A 231 11.55 3.05 26.23
N ILE A 232 12.52 3.65 26.92
CA ILE A 232 13.00 5.01 26.60
C ILE A 232 13.64 5.04 25.21
N PHE A 233 14.52 4.09 24.89
CA PHE A 233 15.15 4.04 23.55
C PHE A 233 14.11 3.85 22.44
N LYS A 234 13.11 2.99 22.64
CA LYS A 234 12.00 2.82 21.69
C LYS A 234 11.24 4.12 21.46
N ASN A 235 10.89 4.84 22.53
CA ASN A 235 10.18 6.12 22.43
C ASN A 235 11.02 7.23 21.77
N ARG A 236 12.35 7.10 21.74
CA ARG A 236 13.27 7.96 20.99
C ARG A 236 13.46 7.54 19.52
N GLY A 237 12.88 6.42 19.10
CA GLY A 237 13.08 5.83 17.77
C GLY A 237 14.39 5.04 17.61
N ASP A 238 15.18 4.88 18.68
CA ASP A 238 16.39 4.05 18.68
C ASP A 238 16.02 2.59 18.97
N LEU A 239 15.52 1.92 17.93
CA LEU A 239 15.00 0.55 18.01
C LEU A 239 16.10 -0.48 18.30
N GLU A 240 17.32 -0.26 17.82
CA GLU A 240 18.44 -1.20 18.02
C GLU A 240 18.91 -1.21 19.47
N SER A 241 19.08 -0.02 20.08
CA SER A 241 19.38 0.09 21.51
C SER A 241 18.25 -0.47 22.37
N ALA A 242 17.00 -0.24 21.97
CA ALA A 242 15.84 -0.80 22.66
C ALA A 242 15.85 -2.34 22.66
N ILE A 243 16.05 -2.97 21.50
CA ILE A 243 16.18 -4.43 21.34
C ILE A 243 17.33 -4.95 22.20
N THR A 244 18.49 -4.30 22.18
CA THR A 244 19.66 -4.70 22.99
C THR A 244 19.32 -4.70 24.49
N CYS A 245 18.59 -3.69 24.96
CA CYS A 245 18.13 -3.61 26.35
C CYS A 245 17.13 -4.72 26.68
N TYR A 246 16.18 -5.02 25.80
CA TYR A 246 15.24 -6.12 26.00
C TYR A 246 15.90 -7.49 25.95
N GLU A 247 16.89 -7.72 25.08
CA GLU A 247 17.68 -8.96 25.05
C GLU A 247 18.42 -9.16 26.38
N ARG A 248 19.01 -8.11 26.95
CA ARG A 248 19.61 -8.16 28.29
C ARG A 248 18.59 -8.44 29.38
N CYS A 249 17.44 -7.77 29.34
CA CYS A 249 16.33 -8.02 30.28
C CYS A 249 15.90 -9.50 30.26
N LEU A 250 15.67 -10.06 29.07
CA LEU A 250 15.22 -11.44 28.87
C LEU A 250 16.31 -12.48 29.13
N ALA A 251 17.59 -12.11 29.00
CA ALA A 251 18.70 -12.96 29.44
C ALA A 251 18.75 -13.10 30.97
N VAL A 252 18.40 -12.04 31.70
CA VAL A 252 18.31 -12.05 33.17
C VAL A 252 17.02 -12.73 33.64
N SER A 253 15.89 -12.40 33.01
CA SER A 253 14.56 -12.91 33.35
C SER A 253 13.81 -13.37 32.09
N PRO A 254 13.95 -14.64 31.66
CA PRO A 254 13.35 -15.14 30.43
C PRO A 254 11.81 -15.09 30.39
N ASN A 255 11.15 -15.01 31.54
CA ASN A 255 9.69 -14.96 31.68
C ASN A 255 9.17 -13.54 31.90
N PHE A 256 9.95 -12.50 31.59
CA PHE A 256 9.54 -11.10 31.73
C PHE A 256 8.59 -10.71 30.57
N GLU A 257 7.30 -10.97 30.74
CA GLU A 257 6.28 -10.82 29.68
C GLU A 257 6.20 -9.41 29.08
N ILE A 258 6.36 -8.36 29.91
CA ILE A 258 6.36 -6.97 29.44
C ILE A 258 7.51 -6.73 28.44
N ALA A 259 8.69 -7.31 28.69
CA ALA A 259 9.86 -7.16 27.84
C ALA A 259 9.71 -8.00 26.56
N LYS A 260 9.09 -9.19 26.61
CA LYS A 260 8.74 -9.94 25.40
C LYS A 260 7.78 -9.16 24.50
N ASN A 261 6.75 -8.55 25.07
CA ASN A 261 5.79 -7.74 24.33
C ASN A 261 6.46 -6.50 23.72
N ASN A 262 7.23 -5.76 24.51
CA ASN A 262 7.95 -4.58 24.02
C ASN A 262 9.02 -4.92 22.98
N MET A 263 9.66 -6.09 23.11
CA MET A 263 10.58 -6.64 22.12
C MET A 263 9.85 -6.92 20.79
N ALA A 264 8.68 -7.57 20.83
CA ALA A 264 7.89 -7.84 19.63
C ALA A 264 7.48 -6.56 18.90
N ILE A 265 7.07 -5.52 19.64
CA ILE A 265 6.76 -4.20 19.07
C ILE A 265 7.99 -3.59 18.42
N ALA A 266 9.11 -3.49 19.14
CA ALA A 266 10.33 -2.88 18.62
C ALA A 266 10.90 -3.60 17.38
N LEU A 267 10.84 -4.94 17.36
CA LEU A 267 11.20 -5.74 16.18
C LEU A 267 10.25 -5.51 15.01
N THR A 268 8.97 -5.30 15.26
CA THR A 268 7.99 -5.00 14.21
C THR A 268 8.24 -3.62 13.62
N ASP A 269 8.46 -2.60 14.46
CA ASP A 269 8.80 -1.25 14.01
C ASP A 269 10.10 -1.26 13.18
N LEU A 270 11.12 -2.01 13.63
CA LEU A 270 12.39 -2.14 12.92
C LEU A 270 12.22 -2.87 11.59
N GLY A 271 11.41 -3.94 11.57
CA GLY A 271 11.07 -4.66 10.36
C GLY A 271 10.40 -3.76 9.32
N THR A 272 9.48 -2.89 9.77
CA THR A 272 8.80 -1.91 8.90
C THR A 272 9.78 -0.88 8.36
N LYS A 273 10.66 -0.33 9.19
CA LYS A 273 11.70 0.60 8.75
C LYS A 273 12.60 -0.02 7.68
N VAL A 274 13.13 -1.22 7.92
CA VAL A 274 14.03 -1.92 6.98
C VAL A 274 13.32 -2.31 5.68
N LYS A 275 12.05 -2.71 5.75
CA LYS A 275 11.22 -2.96 4.57
C LYS A 275 11.08 -1.68 3.72
N LEU A 276 10.79 -0.53 4.35
CA LEU A 276 10.67 0.77 3.67
C LEU A 276 12.01 1.23 3.05
N GLU A 277 13.15 0.87 3.65
CA GLU A 277 14.48 1.09 3.08
C GLU A 277 14.79 0.17 1.88
N GLY A 278 13.91 -0.82 1.60
CA GLY A 278 13.95 -1.67 0.41
C GLY A 278 14.34 -3.13 0.66
N ASP A 279 14.71 -3.51 1.88
CA ASP A 279 15.03 -4.91 2.21
C ASP A 279 13.83 -5.63 2.85
N ILE A 280 12.91 -6.05 1.98
CA ILE A 280 11.69 -6.76 2.37
C ILE A 280 12.01 -8.10 3.05
N ASN A 281 13.07 -8.81 2.64
CA ASN A 281 13.41 -10.10 3.22
C ASN A 281 13.89 -9.96 4.67
N GLN A 282 14.70 -8.93 4.94
CA GLN A 282 15.13 -8.63 6.30
C GLN A 282 13.96 -8.14 7.16
N GLY A 283 13.05 -7.34 6.60
CA GLY A 283 11.78 -6.97 7.25
C GLY A 283 10.98 -8.20 7.69
N VAL A 284 10.79 -9.19 6.80
CA VAL A 284 10.12 -10.47 7.09
C VAL A 284 10.84 -11.25 8.21
N ALA A 285 12.17 -11.24 8.24
CA ALA A 285 12.94 -11.90 9.29
C ALA A 285 12.65 -11.27 10.67
N TYR A 286 12.60 -9.94 10.74
CA TYR A 286 12.27 -9.22 11.97
C TYR A 286 10.83 -9.47 12.44
N TYR A 287 9.84 -9.44 11.54
CA TYR A 287 8.46 -9.75 11.93
C TYR A 287 8.30 -11.19 12.44
N LYS A 288 9.00 -12.16 11.84
CA LYS A 288 9.03 -13.54 12.37
C LYS A 288 9.68 -13.61 13.75
N LYS A 289 10.78 -12.86 13.96
CA LYS A 289 11.42 -12.76 15.28
C LYS A 289 10.46 -12.11 16.29
N ALA A 290 9.66 -11.11 15.90
CA ALA A 290 8.64 -10.51 16.76
C ALA A 290 7.59 -11.55 17.21
N LEU A 291 7.10 -12.39 16.28
CA LEU A 291 6.14 -13.46 16.58
C LEU A 291 6.72 -14.58 17.45
N TYR A 292 8.04 -14.74 17.51
CA TYR A 292 8.66 -15.65 18.48
C TYR A 292 8.49 -15.16 19.92
N TYR A 293 8.55 -13.85 20.15
CA TYR A 293 8.37 -13.26 21.48
C TYR A 293 6.89 -13.06 21.84
N ASN A 294 6.05 -12.70 20.86
CA ASN A 294 4.60 -12.61 21.02
C ASN A 294 3.89 -13.22 19.81
N TRP A 295 3.50 -14.48 19.95
CA TRP A 295 2.93 -15.29 18.86
C TRP A 295 1.54 -14.86 18.40
N HIS A 296 0.82 -14.04 19.19
CA HIS A 296 -0.51 -13.53 18.87
C HIS A 296 -0.48 -12.01 18.60
N TYR A 297 0.68 -11.46 18.21
CA TYR A 297 0.80 -10.04 17.91
C TYR A 297 0.27 -9.71 16.50
N ALA A 298 -0.94 -9.14 16.46
CA ALA A 298 -1.66 -8.90 15.20
C ALA A 298 -0.94 -7.95 14.23
N ASP A 299 -0.27 -6.90 14.72
CA ASP A 299 0.41 -5.93 13.83
C ASP A 299 1.60 -6.57 13.10
N ALA A 300 2.36 -7.45 13.78
CA ALA A 300 3.43 -8.21 13.13
C ALA A 300 2.88 -9.17 12.07
N MET A 301 1.72 -9.80 12.32
CA MET A 301 1.04 -10.64 11.34
C MET A 301 0.56 -9.82 10.14
N TYR A 302 -0.09 -8.68 10.38
CA TYR A 302 -0.54 -7.78 9.31
C TYR A 302 0.64 -7.34 8.44
N ASN A 303 1.74 -6.90 9.05
CA ASN A 303 2.93 -6.46 8.34
C ASN A 303 3.64 -7.61 7.59
N LEU A 304 3.60 -8.84 8.11
CA LEU A 304 3.99 -10.03 7.34
C LEU A 304 3.09 -10.26 6.12
N GLY A 305 1.78 -10.10 6.29
CA GLY A 305 0.81 -10.15 5.21
C GLY A 305 1.15 -9.16 4.10
N VAL A 306 1.42 -7.90 4.46
CA VAL A 306 1.86 -6.85 3.54
C VAL A 306 3.15 -7.23 2.83
N ALA A 307 4.19 -7.63 3.57
CA ALA A 307 5.47 -8.00 2.99
C ALA A 307 5.36 -9.19 2.03
N TYR A 308 4.58 -10.23 2.37
CA TYR A 308 4.34 -11.34 1.45
C TYR A 308 3.51 -10.93 0.23
N GLY A 309 2.59 -9.99 0.37
CA GLY A 309 1.84 -9.39 -0.73
C GLY A 309 2.77 -8.68 -1.73
N GLU A 310 3.69 -7.85 -1.23
CA GLU A 310 4.72 -7.16 -2.04
C GLU A 310 5.67 -8.16 -2.73
N MET A 311 5.95 -9.31 -2.10
CA MET A 311 6.71 -10.42 -2.68
C MET A 311 5.89 -11.30 -3.65
N LEU A 312 4.62 -10.98 -3.90
CA LEU A 312 3.66 -11.76 -4.70
C LEU A 312 3.42 -13.19 -4.17
N LYS A 313 3.73 -13.44 -2.89
CA LYS A 313 3.47 -14.71 -2.18
C LYS A 313 2.06 -14.68 -1.58
N PHE A 314 1.06 -14.56 -2.44
CA PHE A 314 -0.32 -14.29 -2.05
C PHE A 314 -0.93 -15.32 -1.09
N ASP A 315 -0.59 -16.61 -1.19
CA ASP A 315 -1.12 -17.63 -0.26
C ASP A 315 -0.64 -17.38 1.17
N MET A 316 0.62 -16.96 1.35
CA MET A 316 1.14 -16.60 2.67
C MET A 316 0.53 -15.28 3.16
N ALA A 317 0.36 -14.31 2.25
CA ALA A 317 -0.26 -13.03 2.59
C ALA A 317 -1.69 -13.22 3.13
N ILE A 318 -2.49 -14.06 2.47
CA ILE A 318 -3.86 -14.40 2.91
C ILE A 318 -3.85 -14.97 4.33
N VAL A 319 -3.02 -15.99 4.59
CA VAL A 319 -2.91 -16.61 5.92
C VAL A 319 -2.59 -15.58 6.99
N PHE A 320 -1.61 -14.71 6.76
CA PHE A 320 -1.20 -13.72 7.75
C PHE A 320 -2.21 -12.59 7.94
N TYR A 321 -2.94 -12.18 6.91
CA TYR A 321 -4.06 -11.24 7.08
C TYR A 321 -5.24 -11.87 7.84
N GLU A 322 -5.58 -13.12 7.55
CA GLU A 322 -6.63 -13.85 8.29
C GLU A 322 -6.26 -14.02 9.77
N LEU A 323 -4.99 -14.34 10.07
CA LEU A 323 -4.48 -14.40 11.44
C LEU A 323 -4.48 -13.02 12.13
N ALA A 324 -4.02 -11.98 11.43
CA ALA A 324 -4.04 -10.61 11.96
C ALA A 324 -5.48 -10.19 12.34
N PHE A 325 -6.45 -10.49 11.46
CA PHE A 325 -7.86 -10.22 11.72
C PHE A 325 -8.43 -11.09 12.85
N HIS A 326 -8.00 -12.34 12.97
CA HIS A 326 -8.43 -13.22 14.07
C HIS A 326 -8.01 -12.68 15.45
N PHE A 327 -6.76 -12.22 15.58
CA PHE A 327 -6.25 -11.68 16.85
C PHE A 327 -6.60 -10.19 17.06
N ASN A 328 -6.91 -9.46 15.99
CA ASN A 328 -7.45 -8.10 16.03
C ASN A 328 -8.64 -7.93 15.07
N PRO A 329 -9.88 -8.21 15.52
CA PRO A 329 -11.10 -8.06 14.72
C PRO A 329 -11.42 -6.63 14.27
N HIS A 330 -10.64 -5.63 14.70
CA HIS A 330 -10.79 -4.23 14.32
C HIS A 330 -9.79 -3.78 13.23
N CYS A 331 -8.99 -4.69 12.68
CA CYS A 331 -8.05 -4.38 11.60
C CYS A 331 -8.76 -4.34 10.22
N ALA A 332 -9.34 -3.19 9.89
CA ALA A 332 -10.01 -2.97 8.60
C ALA A 332 -9.03 -3.07 7.41
N GLU A 333 -7.78 -2.70 7.63
CA GLU A 333 -6.69 -2.72 6.65
C GLU A 333 -6.39 -4.15 6.16
N ALA A 334 -6.39 -5.15 7.06
CA ALA A 334 -6.21 -6.55 6.69
C ALA A 334 -7.34 -7.03 5.77
N CYS A 335 -8.60 -6.70 6.10
CA CYS A 335 -9.76 -7.03 5.28
C CYS A 335 -9.70 -6.35 3.90
N ASN A 336 -9.30 -5.08 3.83
CA ASN A 336 -9.10 -4.39 2.55
C ASN A 336 -8.04 -5.10 1.69
N ASN A 337 -6.89 -5.43 2.26
CA ASN A 337 -5.79 -6.05 1.51
C ASN A 337 -6.12 -7.49 1.09
N LEU A 338 -6.87 -8.24 1.90
CA LEU A 338 -7.47 -9.52 1.48
C LEU A 338 -8.39 -9.34 0.27
N GLY A 339 -9.24 -8.31 0.30
CA GLY A 339 -10.11 -7.96 -0.81
C GLY A 339 -9.34 -7.67 -2.10
N VAL A 340 -8.20 -6.97 -2.00
CA VAL A 340 -7.31 -6.69 -3.15
C VAL A 340 -6.76 -7.99 -3.74
N ILE A 341 -6.24 -8.89 -2.90
CA ILE A 341 -5.71 -10.18 -3.36
C ILE A 341 -6.81 -11.04 -4.02
N TYR A 342 -8.02 -11.10 -3.43
CA TYR A 342 -9.12 -11.86 -4.01
C TYR A 342 -9.59 -11.28 -5.34
N LYS A 343 -9.63 -9.94 -5.48
CA LYS A 343 -9.90 -9.26 -6.76
C LYS A 343 -8.85 -9.64 -7.81
N ASP A 344 -7.58 -9.61 -7.47
CA ASP A 344 -6.49 -9.92 -8.40
C ASP A 344 -6.47 -11.42 -8.80
N ARG A 345 -7.06 -12.29 -7.97
CA ARG A 345 -7.33 -13.71 -8.26
C ARG A 345 -8.67 -13.96 -8.96
N ASP A 346 -9.35 -12.92 -9.45
CA ASP A 346 -10.64 -12.98 -10.13
C ASP A 346 -11.79 -13.57 -9.26
N ASN A 347 -11.62 -13.59 -7.93
CA ASN A 347 -12.65 -13.98 -6.98
C ASN A 347 -13.38 -12.74 -6.46
N LEU A 348 -14.20 -12.16 -7.33
CA LEU A 348 -14.88 -10.89 -7.07
C LEU A 348 -15.86 -10.96 -5.90
N ASP A 349 -16.51 -12.11 -5.67
CA ASP A 349 -17.48 -12.27 -4.58
C ASP A 349 -16.79 -12.20 -3.22
N LYS A 350 -15.68 -12.93 -3.03
CA LYS A 350 -14.88 -12.82 -1.80
C LYS A 350 -14.27 -11.43 -1.63
N ALA A 351 -13.88 -10.77 -2.73
CA ALA A 351 -13.39 -9.41 -2.65
C ALA A 351 -14.45 -8.45 -2.10
N VAL A 352 -15.69 -8.55 -2.58
CA VAL A 352 -16.83 -7.77 -2.07
C VAL A 352 -17.07 -8.05 -0.59
N GLU A 353 -17.09 -9.31 -0.15
CA GLU A 353 -17.24 -9.68 1.26
C GLU A 353 -16.15 -9.04 2.13
N CYS A 354 -14.89 -9.11 1.71
CA CYS A 354 -13.76 -8.53 2.43
C CYS A 354 -13.85 -7.00 2.54
N TYR A 355 -14.21 -6.30 1.46
CA TYR A 355 -14.38 -4.84 1.50
C TYR A 355 -15.59 -4.44 2.35
N GLN A 356 -16.71 -5.16 2.26
CA GLN A 356 -17.87 -4.91 3.12
C GLN A 356 -17.53 -5.13 4.60
N LEU A 357 -16.75 -6.16 4.93
CA LEU A 357 -16.25 -6.39 6.27
C LEU A 357 -15.37 -5.23 6.75
N ALA A 358 -14.43 -4.76 5.93
CA ALA A 358 -13.61 -3.59 6.24
C ALA A 358 -14.48 -2.34 6.50
N LEU A 359 -15.54 -2.13 5.72
CA LEU A 359 -16.47 -1.01 5.87
C LEU A 359 -17.40 -1.16 7.08
N SER A 360 -17.70 -2.37 7.52
CA SER A 360 -18.44 -2.60 8.77
C SER A 360 -17.66 -2.17 10.01
N ILE A 361 -16.32 -2.22 9.93
CA ILE A 361 -15.40 -1.81 10.99
C ILE A 361 -15.09 -0.31 10.88
N LYS A 362 -14.78 0.17 9.67
CA LYS A 362 -14.44 1.56 9.36
C LYS A 362 -15.30 2.07 8.20
N PRO A 363 -16.50 2.65 8.47
CA PRO A 363 -17.46 3.04 7.43
C PRO A 363 -16.94 4.07 6.41
N ASN A 364 -16.03 4.95 6.82
CA ASN A 364 -15.42 5.99 5.98
C ASN A 364 -14.03 5.59 5.47
N PHE A 365 -13.76 4.29 5.30
CA PHE A 365 -12.47 3.83 4.77
C PHE A 365 -12.41 4.03 3.25
N SER A 366 -11.80 5.14 2.82
CA SER A 366 -11.79 5.57 1.42
C SER A 366 -11.18 4.53 0.47
N GLN A 367 -10.11 3.83 0.88
CA GLN A 367 -9.51 2.75 0.09
C GLN A 367 -10.51 1.62 -0.19
N SER A 368 -11.18 1.09 0.83
CA SER A 368 -12.19 0.03 0.67
C SER A 368 -13.41 0.49 -0.14
N LEU A 369 -13.88 1.72 0.06
CA LEU A 369 -14.99 2.30 -0.72
C LEU A 369 -14.62 2.37 -2.21
N ASN A 370 -13.44 2.91 -2.53
CA ASN A 370 -12.94 2.96 -3.91
C ASN A 370 -12.77 1.56 -4.51
N ASN A 371 -12.13 0.65 -3.78
CA ASN A 371 -11.88 -0.72 -4.25
C ASN A 371 -13.17 -1.50 -4.49
N LEU A 372 -14.17 -1.34 -3.61
CA LEU A 372 -15.51 -1.90 -3.81
C LEU A 372 -16.19 -1.29 -5.04
N GLY A 373 -16.04 0.01 -5.25
CA GLY A 373 -16.49 0.69 -6.46
C GLY A 373 -15.89 0.10 -7.74
N VAL A 374 -14.57 -0.12 -7.75
CA VAL A 374 -13.85 -0.77 -8.87
C VAL A 374 -14.39 -2.18 -9.14
N VAL A 375 -14.62 -2.99 -8.09
CA VAL A 375 -15.19 -4.34 -8.27
C VAL A 375 -16.61 -4.26 -8.85
N TYR A 376 -17.45 -3.32 -8.39
CA TYR A 376 -18.77 -3.09 -8.98
C TYR A 376 -18.71 -2.63 -10.43
N THR A 377 -17.70 -1.85 -10.84
CA THR A 377 -17.45 -1.54 -12.25
C THR A 377 -17.18 -2.80 -13.07
N VAL A 378 -16.33 -3.71 -12.57
CA VAL A 378 -16.05 -4.99 -13.24
C VAL A 378 -17.30 -5.86 -13.35
N GLN A 379 -18.14 -5.87 -12.31
CA GLN A 379 -19.43 -6.58 -12.29
C GLN A 379 -20.54 -5.92 -13.13
N GLY A 380 -20.29 -4.76 -13.74
CA GLY A 380 -21.29 -4.01 -14.53
C GLY A 380 -22.33 -3.24 -13.70
N LYS A 381 -22.16 -3.16 -12.37
CA LYS A 381 -23.05 -2.44 -11.45
C LYS A 381 -22.64 -0.96 -11.36
N MET A 382 -22.81 -0.21 -12.45
CA MET A 382 -22.23 1.14 -12.59
C MET A 382 -22.76 2.15 -11.57
N ASP A 383 -24.05 2.15 -11.23
CA ASP A 383 -24.60 3.08 -10.23
C ASP A 383 -24.05 2.80 -8.82
N ALA A 384 -23.97 1.53 -8.45
CA ALA A 384 -23.37 1.11 -7.19
C ALA A 384 -21.89 1.49 -7.15
N ALA A 385 -21.18 1.33 -8.26
CA ALA A 385 -19.78 1.75 -8.39
C ALA A 385 -19.61 3.25 -8.17
N ALA A 386 -20.41 4.08 -8.87
CA ALA A 386 -20.38 5.54 -8.72
C ALA A 386 -20.62 5.94 -7.27
N SER A 387 -21.68 5.40 -6.65
CA SER A 387 -22.02 5.70 -5.26
C SER A 387 -20.89 5.36 -4.28
N MET A 388 -20.21 4.23 -4.45
CA MET A 388 -19.09 3.87 -3.56
C MET A 388 -17.87 4.77 -3.78
N ILE A 389 -17.53 5.11 -5.03
CA ILE A 389 -16.40 5.99 -5.34
C ILE A 389 -16.67 7.43 -4.84
N GLU A 390 -17.89 7.94 -5.02
CA GLU A 390 -18.30 9.25 -4.51
C GLU A 390 -18.22 9.30 -2.98
N LYS A 391 -18.64 8.24 -2.28
CA LYS A 391 -18.44 8.12 -0.83
C LYS A 391 -16.97 8.09 -0.45
N ALA A 392 -16.11 7.44 -1.24
CA ALA A 392 -14.67 7.46 -1.01
C ALA A 392 -14.09 8.88 -1.09
N ILE A 393 -14.55 9.67 -2.06
CA ILE A 393 -14.17 11.08 -2.24
C ILE A 393 -14.69 11.94 -1.08
N VAL A 394 -15.92 11.74 -0.63
CA VAL A 394 -16.46 12.46 0.53
C VAL A 394 -15.69 12.12 1.81
N ALA A 395 -15.30 10.85 1.98
CA ALA A 395 -14.51 10.40 3.13
C ALA A 395 -13.07 10.95 3.10
N ASN A 396 -12.45 11.02 1.92
CA ASN A 396 -11.14 11.62 1.72
C ASN A 396 -11.08 12.42 0.40
N PRO A 397 -11.27 13.75 0.45
CA PRO A 397 -11.25 14.61 -0.74
C PRO A 397 -9.88 14.71 -1.43
N THR A 398 -8.79 14.29 -0.79
CA THR A 398 -7.45 14.26 -1.40
C THR A 398 -7.08 12.86 -1.91
N TYR A 399 -8.03 11.94 -2.02
CA TYR A 399 -7.76 10.61 -2.56
C TYR A 399 -7.79 10.62 -4.10
N ALA A 400 -6.64 10.94 -4.72
CA ALA A 400 -6.50 11.11 -6.16
C ALA A 400 -7.01 9.90 -6.98
N GLU A 401 -6.73 8.67 -6.54
CA GLU A 401 -7.12 7.46 -7.28
C GLU A 401 -8.64 7.32 -7.44
N ALA A 402 -9.43 7.76 -6.45
CA ALA A 402 -10.89 7.73 -6.52
C ALA A 402 -11.42 8.62 -7.65
N TYR A 403 -10.82 9.79 -7.86
CA TYR A 403 -11.18 10.67 -8.98
C TYR A 403 -10.83 10.06 -10.35
N ASN A 404 -9.68 9.39 -10.48
CA ASN A 404 -9.35 8.64 -11.70
C ASN A 404 -10.39 7.53 -11.98
N ASN A 405 -10.74 6.75 -10.96
CA ASN A 405 -11.71 5.65 -11.12
C ASN A 405 -13.11 6.17 -11.43
N LEU A 406 -13.51 7.31 -10.86
CA LEU A 406 -14.75 8.00 -11.22
C LEU A 406 -14.73 8.46 -12.68
N GLY A 407 -13.60 9.01 -13.15
CA GLY A 407 -13.42 9.40 -14.54
C GLY A 407 -13.53 8.21 -15.51
N VAL A 408 -12.97 7.05 -15.14
CA VAL A 408 -13.09 5.81 -15.92
C VAL A 408 -14.55 5.39 -16.02
N LEU A 409 -15.29 5.44 -14.90
CA LEU A 409 -16.71 5.10 -14.87
C LEU A 409 -17.55 6.04 -15.75
N TYR A 410 -17.30 7.35 -15.68
CA TYR A 410 -17.99 8.33 -16.52
C TYR A 410 -17.69 8.14 -18.01
N ARG A 411 -16.42 7.86 -18.37
CA ARG A 411 -16.04 7.56 -19.75
C ARG A 411 -16.77 6.33 -20.27
N ASP A 412 -16.75 5.24 -19.49
CA ASP A 412 -17.41 3.99 -19.87
C ASP A 412 -18.93 4.19 -19.97
N ALA A 413 -19.51 5.07 -19.16
CA ALA A 413 -20.93 5.43 -19.24
C ALA A 413 -21.26 6.46 -20.36
N GLY A 414 -20.27 6.93 -21.12
CA GLY A 414 -20.44 7.89 -22.23
C GLY A 414 -20.42 9.38 -21.84
N ASN A 415 -20.25 9.71 -20.55
CA ASN A 415 -20.23 11.08 -20.04
C ASN A 415 -18.81 11.67 -20.12
N ILE A 416 -18.33 11.96 -21.33
CA ILE A 416 -16.92 12.33 -21.56
C ILE A 416 -16.50 13.63 -20.85
N SER A 417 -17.35 14.65 -20.82
CA SER A 417 -17.02 15.91 -20.14
C SER A 417 -16.78 15.72 -18.64
N MET A 418 -17.65 14.95 -17.98
CA MET A 418 -17.50 14.59 -16.56
C MET A 418 -16.26 13.72 -16.32
N ALA A 419 -15.92 12.84 -17.27
CA ALA A 419 -14.71 12.04 -17.19
C ALA A 419 -13.45 12.92 -17.20
N ILE A 420 -13.37 13.88 -18.13
CA ILE A 420 -12.24 14.83 -18.23
C ILE A 420 -12.12 15.65 -16.94
N GLU A 421 -13.23 16.17 -16.42
CA GLU A 421 -13.22 16.93 -15.16
C GLU A 421 -12.71 16.09 -14.00
N ALA A 422 -13.17 14.83 -13.86
CA ALA A 422 -12.70 13.94 -12.81
C ALA A 422 -11.19 13.65 -12.91
N TYR A 423 -10.67 13.40 -14.13
CA TYR A 423 -9.23 13.25 -14.32
C TYR A 423 -8.45 14.53 -13.99
N GLU A 424 -9.01 15.70 -14.29
CA GLU A 424 -8.39 16.98 -13.94
C GLU A 424 -8.37 17.21 -12.43
N GLN A 425 -9.39 16.79 -11.68
CA GLN A 425 -9.35 16.82 -10.21
C GLN A 425 -8.28 15.86 -9.66
N CYS A 426 -8.15 14.67 -10.23
CA CYS A 426 -7.06 13.75 -9.90
C CYS A 426 -5.69 14.42 -10.10
N LEU A 427 -5.47 15.04 -11.26
CA LEU A 427 -4.21 15.71 -11.61
C LEU A 427 -3.94 17.00 -10.82
N LYS A 428 -4.95 17.62 -10.21
CA LYS A 428 -4.74 18.73 -9.25
C LYS A 428 -4.16 18.24 -7.93
N ILE A 429 -4.51 17.01 -7.52
CA ILE A 429 -4.06 16.40 -6.27
C ILE A 429 -2.72 15.70 -6.47
N ASP A 430 -2.61 14.91 -7.53
CA ASP A 430 -1.40 14.20 -7.95
C ASP A 430 -1.08 14.55 -9.42
N PRO A 431 -0.28 15.62 -9.65
CA PRO A 431 0.08 16.06 -10.99
C PRO A 431 0.77 14.99 -11.84
N ASP A 432 1.47 14.04 -11.22
CA ASP A 432 2.26 13.01 -11.89
C ASP A 432 1.54 11.66 -11.96
N SER A 433 0.24 11.64 -11.63
CA SER A 433 -0.62 10.46 -11.80
C SER A 433 -0.62 9.97 -13.25
N ARG A 434 0.11 8.88 -13.49
CA ARG A 434 0.24 8.27 -14.82
C ARG A 434 -1.13 7.94 -15.41
N ASN A 435 -1.96 7.23 -14.65
CA ASN A 435 -3.24 6.73 -15.13
C ASN A 435 -4.20 7.88 -15.47
N ALA A 436 -4.33 8.89 -14.60
CA ALA A 436 -5.23 10.01 -14.84
C ALA A 436 -4.78 10.86 -16.03
N GLY A 437 -3.47 11.12 -16.16
CA GLY A 437 -2.90 11.85 -17.28
C GLY A 437 -3.23 11.18 -18.63
N GLN A 438 -2.95 9.88 -18.75
CA GLN A 438 -3.19 9.12 -19.98
C GLN A 438 -4.69 8.97 -20.28
N ASN A 439 -5.50 8.67 -19.25
CA ASN A 439 -6.95 8.55 -19.39
C ASN A 439 -7.61 9.87 -19.81
N ARG A 440 -7.12 11.01 -19.31
CA ARG A 440 -7.56 12.35 -19.73
C ARG A 440 -7.28 12.58 -21.21
N LEU A 441 -6.06 12.30 -21.66
CA LEU A 441 -5.67 12.47 -23.07
C LEU A 441 -6.54 11.60 -23.99
N LEU A 442 -6.75 10.33 -23.63
CA LEU A 442 -7.67 9.44 -24.35
C LEU A 442 -9.11 10.01 -24.36
N ALA A 443 -9.62 10.46 -23.22
CA ALA A 443 -10.98 10.98 -23.12
C ALA A 443 -11.20 12.22 -23.99
N MET A 444 -10.23 13.13 -24.03
CA MET A 444 -10.30 14.35 -24.86
C MET A 444 -10.41 14.03 -26.36
N ASN A 445 -9.87 12.91 -26.85
CA ASN A 445 -10.01 12.52 -28.26
C ASN A 445 -11.47 12.25 -28.66
N TYR A 446 -12.34 11.83 -27.75
CA TYR A 446 -13.75 11.52 -28.09
C TYR A 446 -14.56 12.77 -28.48
N ILE A 447 -14.15 13.95 -28.02
CA ILE A 447 -14.85 15.21 -28.26
C ILE A 447 -14.02 16.22 -29.08
N ASN A 448 -12.78 15.87 -29.43
CA ASN A 448 -11.92 16.77 -30.18
C ASN A 448 -12.29 16.80 -31.66
N GLU A 449 -12.77 17.95 -32.12
CA GLU A 449 -13.08 18.22 -33.52
C GLU A 449 -11.94 18.96 -34.26
N GLY A 450 -10.79 19.19 -33.62
CA GLY A 450 -9.63 19.83 -34.26
C GLY A 450 -9.77 21.34 -34.50
N ASN A 451 -10.60 22.01 -33.70
CA ASN A 451 -10.83 23.46 -33.79
C ASN A 451 -9.77 24.30 -33.06
N ASP A 452 -9.03 23.70 -32.13
CA ASP A 452 -7.95 24.33 -31.37
C ASP A 452 -6.82 23.32 -31.06
N ASP A 453 -5.72 23.83 -30.51
CA ASP A 453 -4.52 23.03 -30.22
C ASP A 453 -4.48 22.48 -28.78
N LYS A 454 -5.54 22.65 -27.97
CA LYS A 454 -5.50 22.31 -26.53
C LYS A 454 -5.18 20.85 -26.27
N LEU A 455 -5.69 19.95 -27.12
CA LEU A 455 -5.39 18.53 -27.00
C LEU A 455 -3.91 18.25 -27.31
N PHE A 456 -3.34 18.91 -28.31
CA PHE A 456 -1.92 18.78 -28.63
C PHE A 456 -1.04 19.32 -27.48
N GLU A 457 -1.38 20.49 -26.93
CA GLU A 457 -0.68 21.08 -25.78
C GLU A 457 -0.71 20.12 -24.58
N ALA A 458 -1.88 19.54 -24.27
CA ALA A 458 -2.02 18.56 -23.20
C ALA A 458 -1.11 17.32 -23.41
N HIS A 459 -1.00 16.80 -24.63
CA HIS A 459 -0.10 15.68 -24.94
C HIS A 459 1.36 16.08 -24.78
N ARG A 460 1.75 17.23 -25.35
CA ARG A 460 3.14 17.74 -25.29
C ARG A 460 3.58 17.95 -23.85
N ASP A 461 2.74 18.58 -23.03
CA ASP A 461 3.07 18.90 -21.65
C ASP A 461 3.11 17.63 -20.78
N TRP A 462 2.20 16.68 -21.01
CA TRP A 462 2.27 15.35 -20.39
C TRP A 462 3.58 14.64 -20.76
N GLY A 463 3.92 14.60 -22.05
CA GLY A 463 5.09 13.87 -22.53
C GLY A 463 6.40 14.47 -22.03
N ARG A 464 6.51 15.79 -21.95
CA ARG A 464 7.67 16.50 -21.36
C ARG A 464 7.87 16.10 -19.90
N ARG A 465 6.81 16.12 -19.08
CA ARG A 465 6.89 15.74 -17.66
C ARG A 465 7.17 14.26 -17.47
N PHE A 466 6.42 13.41 -18.17
CA PHE A 466 6.52 11.96 -18.06
C PHE A 466 7.91 11.45 -18.46
N MET A 467 8.52 12.04 -19.49
CA MET A 467 9.88 11.70 -19.93
C MET A 467 10.93 11.85 -18.83
N ARG A 468 10.82 12.87 -17.96
CA ARG A 468 11.79 13.14 -16.88
C ARG A 468 11.82 12.06 -15.80
N LEU A 469 10.79 11.20 -15.75
CA LEU A 469 10.73 10.08 -14.80
C LEU A 469 11.65 8.91 -15.21
N TYR A 470 12.22 8.95 -16.43
CA TYR A 470 13.02 7.87 -17.01
C TYR A 470 14.40 8.35 -17.45
N PRO A 471 15.47 7.55 -17.21
CA PRO A 471 16.79 7.83 -17.75
C PRO A 471 16.84 7.53 -19.25
N GLN A 472 17.40 8.44 -20.02
CA GLN A 472 17.37 8.41 -21.48
C GLN A 472 18.69 7.89 -22.06
N TYR A 473 18.59 6.97 -23.02
CA TYR A 473 19.74 6.57 -23.82
C TYR A 473 19.96 7.54 -24.99
N THR A 474 21.20 8.01 -25.14
CA THR A 474 21.61 8.93 -26.20
C THR A 474 22.59 8.31 -27.20
N SER A 475 23.06 7.08 -26.93
CA SER A 475 23.98 6.34 -27.80
C SER A 475 23.59 4.86 -27.96
N TRP A 476 23.89 4.32 -29.14
CA TRP A 476 23.55 2.95 -29.54
C TRP A 476 24.73 2.31 -30.26
N ASP A 477 25.00 1.05 -29.96
CA ASP A 477 26.06 0.24 -30.58
C ASP A 477 25.60 -0.48 -31.86
N ASN A 478 24.37 -0.22 -32.32
CA ASN A 478 23.83 -0.72 -33.58
C ASN A 478 24.71 -0.24 -34.76
N PRO A 479 25.27 -1.15 -35.59
CA PRO A 479 26.11 -0.78 -36.73
C PRO A 479 25.34 0.07 -37.74
N LYS A 480 25.88 1.23 -38.11
CA LYS A 480 25.27 2.18 -39.08
C LYS A 480 25.52 1.78 -40.54
N ASP A 481 25.15 0.56 -40.90
CA ASP A 481 25.09 0.11 -42.30
C ASP A 481 23.68 0.34 -42.85
N PRO A 482 23.48 1.17 -43.88
CA PRO A 482 22.16 1.47 -44.43
C PRO A 482 21.40 0.28 -45.02
N GLU A 483 22.10 -0.77 -45.47
CA GLU A 483 21.51 -1.87 -46.24
C GLU A 483 21.50 -3.22 -45.51
N ARG A 484 22.09 -3.30 -44.31
CA ARG A 484 22.07 -4.55 -43.53
C ARG A 484 20.64 -4.99 -43.15
N PRO A 485 20.44 -6.28 -42.82
CA PRO A 485 19.21 -6.74 -42.16
C PRO A 485 18.91 -5.92 -40.90
N LEU A 486 17.63 -5.59 -40.71
CA LEU A 486 17.14 -4.81 -39.57
C LEU A 486 16.48 -5.71 -38.53
N VAL A 487 16.60 -5.31 -37.26
CA VAL A 487 15.86 -5.91 -36.15
C VAL A 487 14.70 -4.98 -35.79
N ILE A 488 13.47 -5.46 -35.97
CA ILE A 488 12.24 -4.72 -35.69
C ILE A 488 11.63 -5.24 -34.39
N GLY A 489 11.47 -4.36 -33.40
CA GLY A 489 10.82 -4.66 -32.14
C GLY A 489 9.36 -4.18 -32.16
N TYR A 490 8.41 -5.04 -31.80
CA TYR A 490 7.01 -4.64 -31.59
C TYR A 490 6.61 -4.80 -30.13
N VAL A 491 6.10 -3.74 -29.50
CA VAL A 491 5.67 -3.75 -28.09
C VAL A 491 4.18 -3.46 -27.95
N SER A 492 3.48 -4.32 -27.20
CA SER A 492 2.05 -4.14 -26.91
C SER A 492 1.59 -5.05 -25.76
N PRO A 493 0.60 -4.63 -24.94
CA PRO A 493 -0.17 -5.54 -24.10
C PRO A 493 -1.29 -6.27 -24.87
N ASP A 494 -1.50 -5.95 -26.15
CA ASP A 494 -2.72 -6.30 -26.88
C ASP A 494 -2.56 -7.48 -27.86
N TYR A 495 -1.62 -8.38 -27.60
CA TYR A 495 -1.42 -9.61 -28.37
C TYR A 495 -2.42 -10.71 -28.00
N PHE A 496 -3.67 -10.36 -27.70
CA PHE A 496 -4.79 -11.27 -27.46
C PHE A 496 -5.96 -10.86 -28.37
N THR A 497 -7.15 -11.42 -28.21
CA THR A 497 -8.36 -11.04 -28.97
C THR A 497 -8.79 -9.62 -28.63
N HIS A 498 -8.13 -8.67 -29.25
CA HIS A 498 -8.25 -7.22 -29.07
C HIS A 498 -8.12 -6.50 -30.43
N SER A 499 -8.60 -5.26 -30.54
CA SER A 499 -8.56 -4.46 -31.76
C SER A 499 -7.17 -4.42 -32.44
N VAL A 500 -6.12 -4.10 -31.69
CA VAL A 500 -4.72 -4.01 -32.19
C VAL A 500 -4.27 -5.32 -32.85
N SER A 501 -4.69 -6.46 -32.30
CA SER A 501 -4.27 -7.79 -32.77
C SER A 501 -4.69 -8.07 -34.23
N TYR A 502 -5.78 -7.48 -34.71
CA TYR A 502 -6.24 -7.69 -36.09
C TYR A 502 -5.38 -6.95 -37.11
N PHE A 503 -4.58 -5.96 -36.69
CA PHE A 503 -3.74 -5.17 -37.57
C PHE A 503 -2.26 -5.55 -37.51
N ILE A 504 -1.75 -5.82 -36.29
CA ILE A 504 -0.37 -6.27 -36.11
C ILE A 504 -0.11 -7.67 -36.67
N GLU A 505 -1.15 -8.49 -36.89
CA GLU A 505 -0.98 -9.82 -37.48
C GLU A 505 -0.35 -9.75 -38.89
N ALA A 506 -0.63 -8.72 -39.68
CA ALA A 506 -0.11 -8.57 -41.03
C ALA A 506 1.43 -8.54 -41.07
N PRO A 507 2.15 -7.63 -40.38
CA PRO A 507 3.61 -7.64 -40.36
C PRO A 507 4.20 -8.87 -39.66
N LEU A 508 3.59 -9.37 -38.58
CA LEU A 508 4.09 -10.59 -37.90
C LEU A 508 4.11 -11.80 -38.84
N VAL A 509 3.16 -11.87 -39.78
CA VAL A 509 3.03 -12.97 -40.75
C VAL A 509 3.82 -12.72 -42.03
N ASN A 510 3.86 -11.48 -42.55
CA ASN A 510 4.28 -11.23 -43.93
C ASN A 510 5.67 -10.59 -44.08
N HIS A 511 6.32 -10.18 -42.98
CA HIS A 511 7.69 -9.69 -43.07
C HIS A 511 8.64 -10.73 -43.71
N ASP A 512 9.64 -10.23 -44.44
CA ASP A 512 10.81 -11.00 -44.82
C ASP A 512 11.79 -11.09 -43.64
N TYR A 513 11.68 -12.17 -42.86
CA TYR A 513 12.48 -12.37 -41.65
C TYR A 513 14.00 -12.52 -41.94
N ALA A 514 14.40 -12.72 -43.20
CA ALA A 514 15.82 -12.72 -43.56
C ALA A 514 16.40 -11.30 -43.50
N ASN A 515 15.62 -10.29 -43.89
CA ASN A 515 16.04 -8.89 -43.95
C ASN A 515 15.45 -8.03 -42.83
N TYR A 516 14.39 -8.49 -42.17
CA TYR A 516 13.64 -7.79 -41.12
C TYR A 516 13.32 -8.77 -39.98
N LYS A 517 14.32 -9.05 -39.14
CA LYS A 517 14.15 -9.95 -37.99
C LYS A 517 13.21 -9.33 -36.96
N VAL A 518 12.15 -10.05 -36.61
CA VAL A 518 11.12 -9.57 -35.68
C VAL A 518 11.40 -10.01 -34.24
N VAL A 519 11.27 -9.08 -33.29
CA VAL A 519 11.24 -9.32 -31.85
C VAL A 519 9.92 -8.78 -31.30
N VAL A 520 9.17 -9.61 -30.58
CA VAL A 520 7.91 -9.21 -29.94
C VAL A 520 8.10 -9.09 -28.43
N TYR A 521 7.69 -7.95 -27.88
CA TYR A 521 7.63 -7.66 -26.45
C TYR A 521 6.17 -7.66 -26.00
N SER A 522 5.71 -8.80 -25.49
CA SER A 522 4.33 -9.04 -25.09
C SER A 522 4.09 -8.67 -23.63
N ALA A 523 3.26 -7.66 -23.38
CA ALA A 523 2.80 -7.29 -22.04
C ALA A 523 1.40 -7.87 -21.71
N VAL A 524 1.02 -8.97 -22.38
CA VAL A 524 -0.29 -9.63 -22.19
C VAL A 524 -0.38 -10.20 -20.76
N VAL A 525 -1.45 -9.85 -20.06
CA VAL A 525 -1.74 -10.33 -18.69
C VAL A 525 -2.19 -11.79 -18.71
N LYS A 526 -3.16 -12.10 -19.59
CA LYS A 526 -3.77 -13.42 -19.73
C LYS A 526 -3.78 -13.80 -21.20
N ALA A 527 -2.90 -14.73 -21.57
CA ALA A 527 -2.78 -15.21 -22.94
C ALA A 527 -4.05 -15.97 -23.36
N ASP A 528 -4.48 -15.76 -24.60
CA ASP A 528 -5.56 -16.51 -25.24
C ASP A 528 -5.06 -17.31 -26.46
N ALA A 529 -5.98 -17.96 -27.18
CA ALA A 529 -5.64 -18.73 -28.37
C ALA A 529 -4.94 -17.89 -29.46
N LYS A 530 -5.25 -16.59 -29.55
CA LYS A 530 -4.62 -15.68 -30.51
C LYS A 530 -3.20 -15.32 -30.09
N THR A 531 -2.96 -15.10 -28.80
CA THR A 531 -1.61 -14.91 -28.25
C THR A 531 -0.69 -16.08 -28.59
N ILE A 532 -1.16 -17.30 -28.33
CA ILE A 532 -0.40 -18.53 -28.61
C ILE A 532 -0.11 -18.63 -30.11
N ARG A 533 -1.12 -18.37 -30.96
CA ARG A 533 -0.96 -18.37 -32.42
C ARG A 533 0.09 -17.36 -32.91
N PHE A 534 0.13 -16.16 -32.34
CA PHE A 534 1.14 -15.16 -32.69
C PHE A 534 2.54 -15.60 -32.28
N ARG A 535 2.69 -16.08 -31.05
CA ARG A 535 3.96 -16.60 -30.55
C ARG A 535 4.50 -17.71 -31.45
N ASP A 536 3.68 -18.70 -31.77
CA ASP A 536 4.08 -19.82 -32.62
C ASP A 536 4.49 -19.38 -34.03
N LYS A 537 3.74 -18.44 -34.62
CA LYS A 537 4.04 -17.88 -35.95
C LYS A 537 5.38 -17.15 -35.97
N VAL A 538 5.64 -16.30 -34.97
CA VAL A 538 6.89 -15.53 -34.85
C VAL A 538 8.08 -16.46 -34.65
N LEU A 539 7.98 -17.42 -33.73
CA LEU A 539 9.06 -18.37 -33.44
C LEU A 539 9.37 -19.27 -34.65
N LYS A 540 8.34 -19.77 -35.35
CA LYS A 540 8.52 -20.63 -36.53
C LYS A 540 9.24 -19.92 -37.68
N ARG A 541 9.15 -18.60 -37.77
CA ARG A 541 9.85 -17.77 -38.76
C ARG A 541 11.24 -17.31 -38.32
N GLY A 542 11.69 -17.71 -37.14
CA GLY A 542 13.01 -17.32 -36.59
C GLY A 542 13.01 -15.98 -35.86
N GLY A 543 11.83 -15.44 -35.54
CA GLY A 543 11.70 -14.28 -34.66
C GLY A 543 11.87 -14.63 -33.18
N VAL A 544 11.80 -13.61 -32.33
CA VAL A 544 11.93 -13.75 -30.87
C VAL A 544 10.63 -13.28 -30.21
N TRP A 545 10.22 -13.98 -29.15
CA TRP A 545 9.06 -13.61 -28.33
C TRP A 545 9.50 -13.45 -26.87
N ARG A 546 9.28 -12.27 -26.30
CA ARG A 546 9.57 -11.95 -24.89
C ARG A 546 8.28 -11.58 -24.17
N ASP A 547 7.98 -12.32 -23.11
CA ASP A 547 6.90 -11.96 -22.19
C ASP A 547 7.46 -10.97 -21.15
N ILE A 548 6.88 -9.78 -21.11
CA ILE A 548 7.36 -8.62 -20.32
C ILE A 548 6.32 -8.11 -19.31
N TYR A 549 5.19 -8.81 -19.14
CA TYR A 549 4.20 -8.45 -18.13
C TYR A 549 4.83 -8.52 -16.73
N GLY A 550 4.59 -7.48 -15.92
CA GLY A 550 5.16 -7.36 -14.57
C GLY A 550 6.65 -7.00 -14.50
N ILE A 551 7.34 -6.84 -15.64
CA ILE A 551 8.75 -6.42 -15.66
C ILE A 551 8.82 -4.89 -15.66
N ASP A 552 9.68 -4.33 -14.81
CA ASP A 552 9.98 -2.90 -14.77
C ASP A 552 10.40 -2.36 -16.15
N GLU A 553 9.84 -1.22 -16.55
CA GLU A 553 10.02 -0.66 -17.89
C GLU A 553 11.49 -0.31 -18.22
N LYS A 554 12.33 0.03 -17.22
CA LYS A 554 13.77 0.30 -17.43
C LYS A 554 14.53 -1.00 -17.71
N LYS A 555 14.13 -2.11 -17.08
CA LYS A 555 14.66 -3.45 -17.40
C LYS A 555 14.22 -3.90 -18.78
N VAL A 556 12.97 -3.67 -19.16
CA VAL A 556 12.50 -3.94 -20.54
C VAL A 556 13.30 -3.10 -21.55
N ALA A 557 13.58 -1.83 -21.26
CA ALA A 557 14.44 -0.99 -22.10
C ALA A 557 15.86 -1.59 -22.28
N SER A 558 16.42 -2.20 -21.22
CA SER A 558 17.71 -2.90 -21.31
C SER A 558 17.63 -4.14 -22.20
N MET A 559 16.56 -4.94 -22.10
CA MET A 559 16.33 -6.09 -22.99
C MET A 559 16.27 -5.68 -24.47
N VAL A 560 15.61 -4.55 -24.77
CA VAL A 560 15.54 -4.01 -26.14
C VAL A 560 16.93 -3.71 -26.71
N ARG A 561 17.83 -3.18 -25.88
CA ARG A 561 19.21 -2.90 -26.28
C ARG A 561 20.03 -4.18 -26.46
N GLU A 562 19.88 -5.15 -25.56
CA GLU A 562 20.53 -6.46 -25.67
C GLU A 562 20.12 -7.20 -26.96
N ASP A 563 18.85 -7.07 -27.35
CA ASP A 563 18.33 -7.60 -28.61
C ASP A 563 18.79 -6.83 -29.85
N LYS A 564 19.49 -5.71 -29.68
CA LYS A 564 19.97 -4.81 -30.74
C LYS A 564 18.85 -4.40 -31.68
N VAL A 565 17.69 -4.06 -31.12
CA VAL A 565 16.56 -3.54 -31.89
C VAL A 565 16.97 -2.25 -32.59
N ASP A 566 16.73 -2.18 -33.90
CA ASP A 566 17.02 -1.01 -34.72
C ASP A 566 15.84 -0.05 -34.75
N ILE A 567 14.64 -0.61 -34.95
CA ILE A 567 13.39 0.13 -35.00
C ILE A 567 12.45 -0.51 -33.99
N LEU A 568 12.07 0.27 -32.97
CA LEU A 568 11.09 -0.14 -31.97
C LEU A 568 9.75 0.51 -32.26
N VAL A 569 8.71 -0.30 -32.36
CA VAL A 569 7.36 0.10 -32.74
C VAL A 569 6.40 -0.17 -31.58
N GLU A 570 5.85 0.91 -31.04
CA GLU A 570 4.87 0.92 -29.97
C GLU A 570 3.46 0.94 -30.54
N LEU A 571 2.58 0.08 -30.02
CA LEU A 571 1.29 -0.24 -30.65
C LEU A 571 0.05 0.18 -29.86
N THR A 572 0.18 0.94 -28.78
CA THR A 572 -0.85 1.09 -27.75
C THR A 572 -1.17 2.56 -27.44
N GLY A 573 -0.16 3.43 -27.41
CA GLY A 573 -0.27 4.83 -27.00
C GLY A 573 -0.87 5.00 -25.60
N HIS A 574 -1.79 5.95 -25.41
CA HIS A 574 -2.39 6.28 -24.10
C HIS A 574 -3.51 5.34 -23.65
N THR A 575 -3.57 4.12 -24.17
CA THR A 575 -4.53 3.10 -23.74
C THR A 575 -3.96 2.21 -22.63
N ALA A 576 -4.80 1.35 -22.04
CA ALA A 576 -4.48 0.62 -20.82
C ALA A 576 -3.23 -0.27 -20.96
N ASN A 577 -2.44 -0.38 -19.88
CA ASN A 577 -1.25 -1.24 -19.80
C ASN A 577 -0.14 -0.96 -20.83
N ASN A 578 -0.12 0.23 -21.44
CA ASN A 578 0.93 0.65 -22.37
C ASN A 578 2.34 0.55 -21.76
N LYS A 579 3.34 0.65 -22.63
CA LYS A 579 4.77 0.62 -22.27
C LYS A 579 5.47 1.92 -22.66
N LEU A 580 4.77 3.05 -22.54
CA LEU A 580 5.29 4.37 -22.88
C LEU A 580 6.48 4.78 -21.97
N GLY A 581 6.60 4.25 -20.75
CA GLY A 581 7.78 4.49 -19.92
C GLY A 581 9.04 3.83 -20.48
N MET A 582 8.91 2.66 -21.12
CA MET A 582 10.02 2.04 -21.83
C MET A 582 10.40 2.84 -23.09
N MET A 583 9.41 3.38 -23.82
CA MET A 583 9.68 4.29 -24.94
C MET A 583 10.29 5.62 -24.49
N ALA A 584 9.96 6.09 -23.28
CA ALA A 584 10.60 7.25 -22.69
C ALA A 584 12.11 7.01 -22.59
N CYS A 585 12.59 5.88 -22.05
CA CYS A 585 14.01 5.55 -21.97
C CYS A 585 14.80 5.64 -23.30
N ARG A 586 14.12 5.62 -24.45
CA ARG A 586 14.71 5.61 -25.80
C ARG A 586 15.69 4.45 -26.06
N PRO A 587 15.33 3.19 -25.78
CA PRO A 587 16.25 2.06 -25.91
C PRO A 587 16.71 1.78 -27.34
N ALA A 588 15.90 2.07 -28.36
CA ALA A 588 16.24 1.86 -29.77
C ALA A 588 16.63 3.18 -30.48
N PRO A 589 17.51 3.13 -31.49
CA PRO A 589 17.94 4.32 -32.23
C PRO A 589 16.83 4.96 -33.07
N VAL A 590 15.81 4.20 -33.48
CA VAL A 590 14.59 4.70 -34.13
C VAL A 590 13.39 4.19 -33.36
N GLN A 591 12.51 5.10 -32.95
CA GLN A 591 11.27 4.78 -32.24
C GLN A 591 10.04 5.24 -33.01
N VAL A 592 9.05 4.37 -33.10
CA VAL A 592 7.84 4.57 -33.90
C VAL A 592 6.61 4.26 -33.05
N THR A 593 5.52 5.00 -33.24
CA THR A 593 4.20 4.63 -32.72
C THR A 593 3.24 4.34 -33.88
N TRP A 594 2.36 3.35 -33.71
CA TRP A 594 1.40 2.91 -34.73
C TRP A 594 0.14 2.30 -34.08
N ILE A 595 -0.99 2.41 -34.78
CA ILE A 595 -2.32 1.77 -34.57
C ILE A 595 -3.11 2.00 -33.29
N GLY A 596 -2.57 1.75 -32.10
CA GLY A 596 -3.40 1.62 -30.89
C GLY A 596 -4.05 2.92 -30.42
N TYR A 597 -3.51 4.06 -30.86
CA TYR A 597 -3.90 5.38 -30.40
C TYR A 597 -4.05 6.37 -31.56
N PRO A 598 -5.15 7.14 -31.63
CA PRO A 598 -5.51 7.93 -32.81
C PRO A 598 -4.83 9.31 -32.87
N ASN A 599 -3.81 9.57 -32.04
CA ASN A 599 -3.21 10.89 -31.90
C ASN A 599 -1.70 10.80 -31.57
N THR A 600 -1.05 11.94 -31.38
CA THR A 600 0.33 12.04 -30.86
C THR A 600 0.46 11.35 -29.50
N THR A 601 1.58 10.69 -29.22
CA THR A 601 1.89 10.22 -27.86
C THR A 601 2.31 11.37 -26.95
N GLY A 602 2.76 12.48 -27.53
CA GLY A 602 3.33 13.60 -26.80
C GLY A 602 4.78 13.39 -26.36
N LEU A 603 5.33 12.17 -26.48
CA LEU A 603 6.68 11.85 -26.03
C LEU A 603 7.75 12.38 -27.00
N PRO A 604 8.68 13.24 -26.54
CA PRO A 604 9.76 13.75 -27.40
C PRO A 604 10.65 12.64 -27.98
N THR A 605 10.78 11.52 -27.27
CA THR A 605 11.65 10.39 -27.61
C THR A 605 11.12 9.50 -28.73
N ILE A 606 9.86 9.63 -29.16
CA ILE A 606 9.30 8.86 -30.27
C ILE A 606 9.51 9.64 -31.57
N ASP A 607 10.23 9.07 -32.53
CA ASP A 607 10.63 9.77 -33.76
C ASP A 607 9.46 9.94 -34.73
N TYR A 608 8.73 8.85 -34.98
CA TYR A 608 7.75 8.76 -36.06
C TYR A 608 6.40 8.23 -35.61
N ARG A 609 5.34 8.69 -36.27
CA ARG A 609 3.99 8.11 -36.17
C ARG A 609 3.54 7.65 -37.55
N ILE A 610 3.16 6.38 -37.67
CA ILE A 610 2.69 5.81 -38.94
C ILE A 610 1.20 6.11 -39.13
N THR A 611 0.87 6.63 -40.31
CA THR A 611 -0.49 6.99 -40.77
C THR A 611 -0.58 6.83 -42.29
N ASP A 612 -1.62 7.38 -42.94
CA ASP A 612 -1.75 7.49 -44.39
C ASP A 612 -2.28 8.87 -44.80
N SER A 613 -2.30 9.13 -46.11
CA SER A 613 -2.69 10.44 -46.66
C SER A 613 -4.18 10.76 -46.56
N LEU A 614 -5.04 9.81 -46.17
CA LEU A 614 -6.48 10.02 -46.01
C LEU A 614 -6.83 10.28 -44.54
N ALA A 615 -6.25 9.50 -43.62
CA ALA A 615 -6.40 9.70 -42.19
C ALA A 615 -5.70 10.98 -41.72
N ASP A 616 -4.47 11.22 -42.19
CA ASP A 616 -3.74 12.47 -41.99
C ASP A 616 -3.32 13.05 -43.35
N PRO A 617 -4.12 13.92 -43.97
CA PRO A 617 -3.75 14.60 -45.21
C PRO A 617 -2.39 15.32 -45.10
N PRO A 618 -1.61 15.47 -46.19
CA PRO A 618 -0.35 16.20 -46.17
C PRO A 618 -0.45 17.64 -45.64
N ASP A 619 -1.63 18.24 -45.79
CA ASP A 619 -2.01 19.58 -45.34
C ASP A 619 -2.80 19.59 -44.01
N THR A 620 -2.78 18.48 -43.25
CA THR A 620 -3.45 18.40 -41.93
C THR A 620 -3.02 19.54 -41.00
N SER A 621 -3.99 20.16 -40.33
CA SER A 621 -3.74 21.15 -39.28
C SER A 621 -3.44 20.50 -37.93
N GLN A 622 -3.70 19.20 -37.76
CA GLN A 622 -3.47 18.50 -36.50
C GLN A 622 -1.97 18.36 -36.22
N LYS A 623 -1.54 18.98 -35.12
CA LYS A 623 -0.15 18.94 -34.66
C LYS A 623 0.20 17.63 -33.98
N HIS A 624 1.45 17.21 -34.15
CA HIS A 624 2.01 15.99 -33.58
C HIS A 624 3.43 16.27 -33.06
N VAL A 625 3.85 15.55 -32.02
CA VAL A 625 5.25 15.61 -31.57
C VAL A 625 6.13 14.81 -32.51
N GLU A 626 5.64 13.63 -32.92
CA GLU A 626 6.28 12.75 -33.89
C GLU A 626 6.20 13.30 -35.31
N GLU A 627 7.17 12.92 -36.15
CA GLU A 627 7.08 13.16 -37.58
C GLU A 627 6.11 12.15 -38.21
N LEU A 628 5.10 12.63 -38.94
CA LEU A 628 4.11 11.76 -39.58
C LEU A 628 4.71 11.05 -40.80
N VAL A 629 4.58 9.73 -40.82
CA VAL A 629 4.97 8.90 -41.96
C VAL A 629 3.72 8.27 -42.58
N ARG A 630 3.45 8.65 -43.82
CA ARG A 630 2.27 8.24 -44.58
C ARG A 630 2.60 7.03 -45.44
N LEU A 631 1.98 5.89 -45.15
CA LEU A 631 2.02 4.73 -46.03
C LEU A 631 1.26 5.02 -47.33
N PRO A 632 1.68 4.44 -48.47
CA PRO A 632 1.13 4.77 -49.78
C PRO A 632 -0.34 4.37 -49.94
N GLU A 633 -0.74 3.25 -49.34
CA GLU A 633 -2.11 2.75 -49.40
C GLU A 633 -2.90 3.10 -48.13
N CYS A 634 -3.20 2.11 -47.29
CA CYS A 634 -3.85 2.30 -46.01
C CYS A 634 -2.82 2.15 -44.90
N PHE A 635 -2.96 2.93 -43.81
CA PHE A 635 -2.12 2.76 -42.63
C PHE A 635 -2.46 1.51 -41.82
N LEU A 636 -3.57 0.84 -42.15
CA LEU A 636 -4.09 -0.36 -41.51
C LEU A 636 -4.14 -1.52 -42.52
N CYS A 637 -3.87 -2.72 -42.01
CA CYS A 637 -4.12 -3.97 -42.72
C CYS A 637 -4.89 -4.92 -41.80
N TYR A 638 -6.20 -5.07 -42.06
CA TYR A 638 -7.10 -5.89 -41.29
C TYR A 638 -6.96 -7.37 -41.66
N MET A 639 -6.60 -8.20 -40.69
CA MET A 639 -6.57 -9.65 -40.78
C MET A 639 -7.83 -10.23 -40.13
N PRO A 640 -8.88 -10.56 -40.90
CA PRO A 640 -10.18 -10.95 -40.36
C PRO A 640 -10.12 -12.23 -39.52
N SER A 641 -11.01 -12.31 -38.53
CA SER A 641 -11.19 -13.54 -37.74
C SER A 641 -11.67 -14.69 -38.63
N PRO A 642 -11.07 -15.89 -38.52
CA PRO A 642 -11.61 -17.10 -39.16
C PRO A 642 -13.04 -17.44 -38.71
N GLU A 643 -13.49 -16.91 -37.57
CA GLU A 643 -14.81 -17.17 -36.98
C GLU A 643 -15.94 -16.29 -37.54
N ALA A 644 -15.67 -15.45 -38.54
CA ALA A 644 -16.61 -14.44 -39.03
C ALA A 644 -17.90 -14.96 -39.70
N GLY A 645 -18.19 -16.27 -39.69
CA GLY A 645 -19.46 -16.82 -40.19
C GLY A 645 -19.83 -16.43 -41.65
N PRO A 646 -20.99 -16.88 -42.17
CA PRO A 646 -21.49 -16.44 -43.48
C PRO A 646 -22.02 -14.99 -43.46
N VAL A 647 -21.97 -14.30 -44.61
CA VAL A 647 -22.73 -13.06 -44.82
C VAL A 647 -24.20 -13.41 -45.06
N SER A 648 -25.10 -12.78 -44.32
CA SER A 648 -26.55 -12.90 -44.51
C SER A 648 -27.06 -11.82 -45.48
N PRO A 649 -28.17 -12.04 -46.21
CA PRO A 649 -28.90 -10.97 -46.88
C PRO A 649 -29.35 -9.88 -45.91
N THR A 650 -29.76 -8.72 -46.45
CA THR A 650 -30.17 -7.58 -45.62
C THR A 650 -31.46 -7.92 -44.85
N PRO A 651 -31.50 -7.73 -43.51
CA PRO A 651 -32.68 -8.08 -42.71
C PRO A 651 -33.96 -7.31 -43.11
N ALA A 652 -33.83 -6.15 -43.77
CA ALA A 652 -34.97 -5.43 -44.32
C ALA A 652 -35.82 -6.24 -45.32
N LEU A 653 -35.23 -7.24 -46.00
CA LEU A 653 -35.98 -8.14 -46.89
C LEU A 653 -36.96 -9.02 -46.13
N SER A 654 -36.62 -9.49 -44.93
CA SER A 654 -37.48 -10.35 -44.12
C SER A 654 -38.38 -9.57 -43.18
N ASN A 655 -37.87 -8.47 -42.60
CA ASN A 655 -38.54 -7.75 -41.53
C ASN A 655 -39.41 -6.60 -42.04
N GLY A 656 -39.21 -6.14 -43.28
CA GLY A 656 -39.98 -5.07 -43.90
C GLY A 656 -39.63 -3.65 -43.43
N PHE A 657 -38.55 -3.48 -42.66
CA PHE A 657 -38.05 -2.19 -42.20
C PHE A 657 -36.52 -2.16 -42.19
N ILE A 658 -35.94 -0.96 -42.29
CA ILE A 658 -34.49 -0.74 -42.20
C ILE A 658 -34.04 -0.72 -40.74
N THR A 659 -32.96 -1.42 -40.44
CA THR A 659 -32.29 -1.37 -39.14
C THR A 659 -30.92 -0.71 -39.30
N PHE A 660 -30.77 0.48 -38.73
CA PHE A 660 -29.47 1.12 -38.57
C PHE A 660 -28.75 0.54 -37.35
N GLY A 661 -27.42 0.58 -37.31
CA GLY A 661 -26.72 0.15 -36.10
C GLY A 661 -25.31 0.65 -35.92
N SER A 662 -24.83 0.59 -34.69
CA SER A 662 -23.44 0.92 -34.34
C SER A 662 -22.95 0.08 -33.17
N PHE A 663 -21.81 -0.59 -33.36
CA PHE A 663 -21.16 -1.39 -32.32
C PHE A 663 -19.94 -0.70 -31.70
N ASN A 664 -19.84 0.63 -31.90
CA ASN A 664 -18.80 1.45 -31.32
C ASN A 664 -18.94 1.58 -29.80
N ASN A 665 -17.83 1.85 -29.12
CA ASN A 665 -17.83 2.15 -27.70
C ASN A 665 -18.71 3.39 -27.42
N LEU A 666 -19.44 3.37 -26.30
CA LEU A 666 -20.38 4.42 -25.90
C LEU A 666 -19.66 5.77 -25.75
N ALA A 667 -18.38 5.75 -25.38
CA ALA A 667 -17.52 6.93 -25.33
C ALA A 667 -17.44 7.70 -26.67
N LYS A 668 -17.64 7.03 -27.81
CA LYS A 668 -17.63 7.65 -29.15
C LYS A 668 -19.01 8.20 -29.57
N ILE A 669 -20.08 7.79 -28.88
CA ILE A 669 -21.45 8.18 -29.21
C ILE A 669 -21.78 9.45 -28.42
N THR A 670 -21.26 10.58 -28.90
CA THR A 670 -21.46 11.89 -28.27
C THR A 670 -22.90 12.38 -28.44
N PRO A 671 -23.35 13.39 -27.67
CA PRO A 671 -24.67 14.00 -27.87
C PRO A 671 -24.93 14.46 -29.31
N LYS A 672 -23.89 14.97 -29.99
CA LYS A 672 -23.95 15.41 -31.39
C LYS A 672 -24.20 14.25 -32.35
N VAL A 673 -23.52 13.12 -32.14
CA VAL A 673 -23.76 11.89 -32.92
C VAL A 673 -25.21 11.40 -32.76
N LEU A 674 -25.72 11.38 -31.51
CA LEU A 674 -27.11 10.97 -31.25
C LEU A 674 -28.13 11.87 -31.93
N GLN A 675 -27.89 13.19 -31.97
CA GLN A 675 -28.76 14.13 -32.69
C GLN A 675 -28.81 13.80 -34.19
N VAL A 676 -27.66 13.54 -34.82
CA VAL A 676 -27.61 13.18 -36.25
C VAL A 676 -28.27 11.83 -36.52
N TRP A 677 -28.04 10.83 -35.66
CA TRP A 677 -28.73 9.54 -35.79
C TRP A 677 -30.24 9.68 -35.60
N ALA A 678 -30.70 10.47 -34.64
CA ALA A 678 -32.12 10.75 -34.47
C ALA A 678 -32.74 11.37 -35.73
N ARG A 679 -32.05 12.32 -36.39
CA ARG A 679 -32.49 12.88 -37.68
C ARG A 679 -32.70 11.82 -38.76
N ILE A 680 -31.79 10.84 -38.87
CA ILE A 680 -31.91 9.72 -39.83
C ILE A 680 -33.16 8.89 -39.51
N LEU A 681 -33.33 8.48 -38.26
CA LEU A 681 -34.39 7.57 -37.85
C LEU A 681 -35.78 8.25 -37.89
N CYS A 682 -35.85 9.56 -37.65
CA CYS A 682 -37.07 10.34 -37.84
C CYS A 682 -37.42 10.49 -39.34
N ALA A 683 -36.42 10.58 -40.22
CA ALA A 683 -36.61 10.68 -41.67
C ALA A 683 -36.93 9.35 -42.36
N VAL A 684 -36.63 8.21 -41.73
CA VAL A 684 -37.06 6.86 -42.20
C VAL A 684 -38.07 6.27 -41.21
N PRO A 685 -39.38 6.48 -41.42
CA PRO A 685 -40.43 5.90 -40.58
C PRO A 685 -40.28 4.38 -40.45
N ASN A 686 -40.64 3.83 -39.29
CA ASN A 686 -40.52 2.40 -38.94
C ASN A 686 -39.10 1.81 -38.90
N SER A 687 -38.05 2.58 -39.21
CA SER A 687 -36.68 2.07 -39.05
C SER A 687 -36.33 1.79 -37.59
N ARG A 688 -35.40 0.87 -37.33
CA ARG A 688 -34.89 0.56 -35.99
C ARG A 688 -33.43 0.98 -35.84
N LEU A 689 -32.98 1.06 -34.60
CA LEU A 689 -31.58 1.29 -34.24
C LEU A 689 -31.11 0.17 -33.33
N VAL A 690 -30.03 -0.52 -33.70
CA VAL A 690 -29.35 -1.46 -32.81
C VAL A 690 -28.00 -0.90 -32.38
N VAL A 691 -27.79 -0.75 -31.08
CA VAL A 691 -26.52 -0.26 -30.52
C VAL A 691 -25.96 -1.32 -29.59
N LYS A 692 -24.70 -1.72 -29.81
CA LYS A 692 -24.03 -2.71 -28.95
C LYS A 692 -22.87 -2.07 -28.23
N CYS A 693 -22.91 -2.14 -26.91
CA CYS A 693 -21.81 -1.67 -26.08
C CYS A 693 -21.84 -2.36 -24.71
N LYS A 694 -20.65 -2.61 -24.12
CA LYS A 694 -20.50 -3.25 -22.80
C LYS A 694 -21.37 -2.61 -21.68
N PRO A 695 -21.47 -1.27 -21.55
CA PRO A 695 -22.25 -0.60 -20.50
C PRO A 695 -23.75 -0.88 -20.54
N PHE A 696 -24.32 -1.38 -21.65
CA PHE A 696 -25.75 -1.71 -21.73
C PHE A 696 -26.17 -2.95 -20.93
N CYS A 697 -25.25 -3.56 -20.17
CA CYS A 697 -25.59 -4.48 -19.09
C CYS A 697 -26.18 -3.76 -17.85
N CYS A 698 -26.01 -2.43 -17.74
CA CYS A 698 -26.51 -1.62 -16.65
C CYS A 698 -27.82 -0.90 -17.04
N ASP A 699 -28.90 -1.14 -16.29
CA ASP A 699 -30.23 -0.62 -16.60
C ASP A 699 -30.30 0.92 -16.58
N SER A 700 -29.57 1.59 -15.69
CA SER A 700 -29.55 3.06 -15.65
C SER A 700 -28.93 3.67 -16.90
N VAL A 701 -27.86 3.07 -17.42
CA VAL A 701 -27.21 3.50 -18.66
C VAL A 701 -28.15 3.26 -19.85
N ARG A 702 -28.86 2.12 -19.89
CA ARG A 702 -29.88 1.85 -20.90
C ARG A 702 -30.99 2.90 -20.85
N GLN A 703 -31.56 3.14 -19.67
CA GLN A 703 -32.65 4.11 -19.48
C GLN A 703 -32.20 5.51 -19.89
N ARG A 704 -31.02 5.97 -19.45
CA ARG A 704 -30.49 7.28 -19.85
C ARG A 704 -30.36 7.40 -21.36
N PHE A 705 -29.79 6.38 -22.01
CA PHE A 705 -29.63 6.37 -23.47
C PHE A 705 -30.98 6.45 -24.20
N LEU A 706 -31.97 5.66 -23.76
CA LEU A 706 -33.33 5.67 -24.32
C LEU A 706 -34.04 7.00 -24.07
N SER A 707 -33.98 7.55 -22.86
CA SER A 707 -34.57 8.84 -22.53
C SER A 707 -33.96 9.99 -23.33
N THR A 708 -32.65 9.96 -23.60
CA THR A 708 -32.02 10.94 -24.50
C THR A 708 -32.56 10.83 -25.92
N LEU A 709 -32.78 9.62 -26.44
CA LEU A 709 -33.37 9.43 -27.77
C LEU A 709 -34.85 9.85 -27.83
N GLU A 710 -35.63 9.58 -26.77
CA GLU A 710 -37.01 10.05 -26.66
C GLU A 710 -37.10 11.58 -26.66
N GLN A 711 -36.19 12.26 -25.96
CA GLN A 711 -36.08 13.73 -26.00
C GLN A 711 -35.74 14.27 -27.40
N LEU A 712 -35.06 13.48 -28.23
CA LEU A 712 -34.75 13.80 -29.62
C LEU A 712 -35.88 13.40 -30.59
N GLY A 713 -37.02 12.91 -30.08
CA GLY A 713 -38.20 12.54 -30.87
C GLY A 713 -38.21 11.11 -31.39
N LEU A 714 -37.32 10.23 -30.88
CA LEU A 714 -37.27 8.82 -31.27
C LEU A 714 -37.92 7.93 -30.19
N GLU A 715 -38.94 7.16 -30.59
CA GLU A 715 -39.58 6.18 -29.71
C GLU A 715 -38.61 5.09 -29.24
N SER A 716 -38.54 4.84 -27.93
CA SER A 716 -37.64 3.84 -27.33
C SER A 716 -37.88 2.42 -27.85
N LEU A 717 -39.11 2.08 -28.25
CA LEU A 717 -39.46 0.78 -28.84
C LEU A 717 -38.77 0.48 -30.19
N ARG A 718 -38.20 1.50 -30.84
CA ARG A 718 -37.42 1.40 -32.07
C ARG A 718 -35.93 1.14 -31.82
N VAL A 719 -35.49 1.09 -30.56
CA VAL A 719 -34.08 1.02 -30.18
C VAL A 719 -33.77 -0.28 -29.43
N ASP A 720 -32.88 -1.08 -29.99
CA ASP A 720 -32.42 -2.34 -29.42
C ASP A 720 -30.99 -2.15 -28.86
N LEU A 721 -30.85 -2.20 -27.53
CA LEU A 721 -29.57 -2.04 -26.85
C LEU A 721 -29.00 -3.40 -26.45
N LEU A 722 -27.83 -3.76 -26.99
CA LEU A 722 -27.17 -5.04 -26.76
C LEU A 722 -25.94 -4.88 -25.84
N PRO A 723 -25.81 -5.68 -24.78
CA PRO A 723 -24.59 -5.70 -23.96
C PRO A 723 -23.42 -6.37 -24.70
N LEU A 724 -22.29 -6.51 -24.01
CA LEU A 724 -21.13 -7.25 -24.54
C LEU A 724 -21.51 -8.71 -24.88
N ILE A 725 -21.14 -9.15 -26.08
CA ILE A 725 -21.22 -10.55 -26.50
C ILE A 725 -19.83 -11.15 -26.33
N LEU A 726 -19.71 -12.20 -25.50
CA LEU A 726 -18.41 -12.75 -25.08
C LEU A 726 -17.72 -13.57 -26.19
N LEU A 727 -18.48 -14.31 -26.99
CA LEU A 727 -17.94 -15.16 -28.05
C LEU A 727 -17.74 -14.36 -29.33
N ASN A 728 -16.56 -14.46 -29.95
CA ASN A 728 -16.23 -13.71 -31.16
C ASN A 728 -17.16 -14.09 -32.33
N HIS A 729 -17.41 -15.38 -32.56
CA HIS A 729 -18.40 -15.85 -33.52
C HIS A 729 -19.76 -15.13 -33.37
N ASP A 730 -20.33 -15.11 -32.16
CA ASP A 730 -21.65 -14.51 -31.92
C ASP A 730 -21.62 -12.98 -32.06
N HIS A 731 -20.51 -12.35 -31.67
CA HIS A 731 -20.28 -10.92 -31.90
C HIS A 731 -20.30 -10.58 -33.39
N MET A 732 -19.64 -11.39 -34.22
CA MET A 732 -19.62 -11.21 -35.68
C MET A 732 -21.01 -11.43 -36.26
N GLN A 733 -21.73 -12.47 -35.82
CA GLN A 733 -23.08 -12.75 -36.29
C GLN A 733 -24.09 -11.67 -35.91
N ALA A 734 -23.87 -10.92 -34.84
CA ALA A 734 -24.74 -9.81 -34.46
C ALA A 734 -24.83 -8.71 -35.54
N TYR A 735 -23.87 -8.60 -36.46
CA TYR A 735 -23.96 -7.68 -37.61
C TYR A 735 -25.09 -8.07 -38.60
N ALA A 736 -25.62 -9.29 -38.53
CA ALA A 736 -26.81 -9.68 -39.28
C ALA A 736 -28.10 -8.97 -38.80
N LEU A 737 -28.06 -8.34 -37.61
CA LEU A 737 -29.19 -7.58 -37.06
C LEU A 737 -29.37 -6.20 -37.70
N MET A 738 -28.36 -5.66 -38.39
CA MET A 738 -28.41 -4.32 -38.99
C MET A 738 -28.23 -4.37 -40.50
N ASP A 739 -28.93 -3.47 -41.20
CA ASP A 739 -28.82 -3.24 -42.64
C ASP A 739 -27.70 -2.25 -42.97
N ILE A 740 -27.60 -1.16 -42.20
CA ILE A 740 -26.67 -0.05 -42.44
C ILE A 740 -25.96 0.30 -41.13
N SER A 741 -24.63 0.33 -41.16
CA SER A 741 -23.82 0.78 -40.04
C SER A 741 -23.64 2.29 -40.06
N LEU A 742 -23.85 2.91 -38.92
CA LEU A 742 -23.59 4.32 -38.69
C LEU A 742 -22.29 4.47 -37.89
N ASP A 743 -21.30 5.09 -38.51
CA ASP A 743 -20.04 5.41 -37.85
C ASP A 743 -20.22 6.59 -36.87
N THR A 744 -19.28 6.72 -35.95
CA THR A 744 -19.26 7.82 -34.97
C THR A 744 -18.31 8.94 -35.42
N PHE A 745 -18.51 10.15 -34.90
CA PHE A 745 -17.65 11.31 -35.14
C PHE A 745 -17.64 12.24 -33.92
N PRO A 746 -16.57 13.02 -33.66
CA PRO A 746 -15.32 13.12 -34.42
C PRO A 746 -14.36 11.94 -34.20
N TYR A 747 -14.76 10.91 -33.46
CA TYR A 747 -13.98 9.69 -33.30
C TYR A 747 -14.66 8.53 -34.03
N ALA A 748 -14.12 8.16 -35.21
CA ALA A 748 -14.61 7.07 -36.04
C ALA A 748 -14.32 5.68 -35.46
N GLY A 749 -15.09 4.70 -35.94
CA GLY A 749 -14.81 3.29 -35.83
C GLY A 749 -13.52 2.90 -36.55
N THR A 750 -12.98 1.74 -36.17
CA THR A 750 -11.79 1.19 -36.82
C THR A 750 -12.02 -0.30 -37.02
N THR A 751 -11.76 -1.12 -36.01
CA THR A 751 -12.08 -2.56 -36.03
C THR A 751 -13.57 -2.79 -36.29
N THR A 752 -14.44 -2.04 -35.62
CA THR A 752 -15.90 -2.12 -35.79
C THR A 752 -16.36 -1.82 -37.21
N THR A 753 -15.70 -0.88 -37.89
CA THR A 753 -15.95 -0.54 -39.31
C THR A 753 -15.45 -1.66 -40.22
N CYS A 754 -14.25 -2.19 -39.97
CA CYS A 754 -13.73 -3.35 -40.67
C CYS A 754 -14.64 -4.58 -40.52
N GLU A 755 -15.10 -4.88 -39.30
CA GLU A 755 -16.01 -5.97 -38.99
C GLU A 755 -17.37 -5.77 -39.69
N SER A 756 -17.91 -4.55 -39.67
CA SER A 756 -19.14 -4.20 -40.39
C SER A 756 -19.04 -4.54 -41.88
N LEU A 757 -18.01 -4.01 -42.55
CA LEU A 757 -17.81 -4.23 -43.98
C LEU A 757 -17.55 -5.71 -44.29
N PHE A 758 -16.78 -6.40 -43.45
CA PHE A 758 -16.48 -7.83 -43.62
C PHE A 758 -17.72 -8.72 -43.41
N MET A 759 -18.67 -8.29 -42.58
CA MET A 759 -19.98 -8.93 -42.38
C MET A 759 -21.04 -8.47 -43.38
N GLY A 760 -20.65 -7.71 -44.39
CA GLY A 760 -21.54 -7.25 -45.46
C GLY A 760 -22.45 -6.08 -45.07
N VAL A 761 -22.21 -5.41 -43.95
CA VAL A 761 -22.98 -4.23 -43.55
C VAL A 761 -22.26 -2.97 -44.09
N PRO A 762 -22.83 -2.25 -45.07
CA PRO A 762 -22.26 -0.98 -45.51
C PRO A 762 -22.27 0.04 -44.38
N CYS A 763 -21.21 0.85 -44.32
CA CYS A 763 -21.01 1.86 -43.29
C CYS A 763 -21.07 3.26 -43.91
N VAL A 764 -21.73 4.21 -43.24
CA VAL A 764 -21.65 5.64 -43.54
C VAL A 764 -20.71 6.28 -42.53
N THR A 765 -19.72 7.03 -43.00
CA THR A 765 -18.75 7.76 -42.15
C THR A 765 -18.70 9.23 -42.53
N MET A 766 -17.99 10.04 -41.75
CA MET A 766 -17.82 11.47 -42.00
C MET A 766 -16.34 11.85 -41.99
N ALA A 767 -15.96 12.77 -42.86
CA ALA A 767 -14.64 13.37 -42.89
C ALA A 767 -14.57 14.58 -41.94
N GLY A 768 -13.39 14.81 -41.36
CA GLY A 768 -13.10 15.98 -40.55
C GLY A 768 -11.64 16.40 -40.62
N SER A 769 -11.23 17.19 -39.62
CA SER A 769 -9.89 17.79 -39.53
C SER A 769 -8.87 16.97 -38.73
N VAL A 770 -9.32 15.90 -38.06
CA VAL A 770 -8.46 15.11 -37.16
C VAL A 770 -8.38 13.64 -37.59
N HIS A 771 -7.24 13.01 -37.30
CA HIS A 771 -6.96 11.61 -37.59
C HIS A 771 -8.08 10.67 -37.13
N ALA A 772 -8.51 10.82 -35.86
CA ALA A 772 -9.55 9.99 -35.26
C ALA A 772 -10.86 9.99 -36.06
N HIS A 773 -11.18 11.09 -36.73
CA HIS A 773 -12.37 11.25 -37.55
C HIS A 773 -12.16 10.59 -38.91
N ASN A 774 -10.97 10.76 -39.48
CA ASN A 774 -10.65 10.34 -40.84
C ASN A 774 -10.22 8.86 -40.98
N VAL A 775 -10.16 8.08 -39.89
CA VAL A 775 -9.92 6.64 -39.99
C VAL A 775 -10.98 5.95 -40.86
N GLY A 776 -12.26 6.28 -40.66
CA GLY A 776 -13.36 5.78 -41.49
C GLY A 776 -13.20 6.19 -42.95
N VAL A 777 -12.74 7.41 -43.21
CA VAL A 777 -12.45 7.93 -44.56
C VAL A 777 -11.41 7.07 -45.27
N SER A 778 -10.29 6.78 -44.61
CA SER A 778 -9.23 5.93 -45.18
C SER A 778 -9.78 4.53 -45.53
N LEU A 779 -10.44 3.88 -44.57
CA LEU A 779 -10.98 2.53 -44.74
C LEU A 779 -11.99 2.45 -45.90
N LEU A 780 -12.99 3.32 -45.93
CA LEU A 780 -14.03 3.28 -46.96
C LEU A 780 -13.47 3.59 -48.34
N ASN A 781 -12.58 4.57 -48.48
CA ASN A 781 -11.98 4.88 -49.78
C ASN A 781 -11.16 3.70 -50.31
N LYS A 782 -10.37 3.05 -49.45
CA LYS A 782 -9.51 1.93 -49.86
C LYS A 782 -10.30 0.66 -50.19
N VAL A 783 -11.46 0.46 -49.58
CA VAL A 783 -12.41 -0.62 -49.97
C VAL A 783 -13.18 -0.29 -51.27
N GLY A 784 -13.17 0.96 -51.73
CA GLY A 784 -13.92 1.41 -52.92
C GLY A 784 -15.30 1.99 -52.63
N LEU A 785 -15.54 2.40 -51.38
CA LEU A 785 -16.80 2.96 -50.87
C LEU A 785 -16.67 4.45 -50.53
N GLY A 786 -15.76 5.19 -51.17
CA GLY A 786 -15.56 6.64 -50.92
C GLY A 786 -16.84 7.48 -51.08
N ARG A 787 -17.82 7.01 -51.86
CA ARG A 787 -19.15 7.62 -51.99
C ARG A 787 -20.01 7.59 -50.72
N LEU A 788 -19.60 6.84 -49.70
CA LEU A 788 -20.27 6.74 -48.39
C LEU A 788 -19.56 7.58 -47.31
N VAL A 789 -18.67 8.48 -47.73
CA VAL A 789 -17.97 9.44 -46.87
C VAL A 789 -18.65 10.80 -47.00
N ALA A 790 -19.32 11.24 -45.94
CA ALA A 790 -19.91 12.56 -45.84
C ALA A 790 -18.87 13.64 -45.49
N LYS A 791 -19.12 14.89 -45.88
CA LYS A 791 -18.34 16.06 -45.46
C LYS A 791 -19.07 16.92 -44.42
N THR A 792 -20.37 16.74 -44.30
CA THR A 792 -21.23 17.46 -43.35
C THR A 792 -22.24 16.52 -42.73
N GLU A 793 -22.84 16.93 -41.61
CA GLU A 793 -23.92 16.17 -40.97
C GLU A 793 -25.12 15.97 -41.90
N ASP A 794 -25.44 16.97 -42.74
CA ASP A 794 -26.55 16.88 -43.70
C ASP A 794 -26.27 15.84 -44.78
N GLU A 795 -25.04 15.82 -45.30
CA GLU A 795 -24.60 14.80 -46.26
C GLU A 795 -24.59 13.41 -45.60
N TYR A 796 -24.18 13.31 -44.34
CA TYR A 796 -24.20 12.06 -43.57
C TYR A 796 -25.60 11.49 -43.47
N VAL A 797 -26.59 12.34 -43.11
CA VAL A 797 -28.01 11.96 -43.10
C VAL A 797 -28.44 11.53 -44.50
N GLN A 798 -28.13 12.32 -45.53
CA GLN A 798 -28.56 12.06 -46.89
C GLN A 798 -28.03 10.72 -47.43
N LEU A 799 -26.78 10.38 -47.16
CA LEU A 799 -26.17 9.10 -47.57
C LEU A 799 -26.84 7.91 -46.88
N ALA A 800 -27.17 8.03 -45.59
CA ALA A 800 -27.92 7.01 -44.87
C ALA A 800 -29.33 6.81 -45.45
N LEU A 801 -30.02 7.90 -45.79
CA LEU A 801 -31.34 7.85 -46.44
C LEU A 801 -31.28 7.22 -47.84
N GLN A 802 -30.25 7.52 -48.62
CA GLN A 802 -30.05 6.94 -49.95
C GLN A 802 -29.79 5.43 -49.90
N LEU A 803 -29.04 4.95 -48.91
CA LEU A 803 -28.87 3.50 -48.71
C LEU A 803 -30.19 2.83 -48.28
N ALA A 804 -30.98 3.51 -47.45
CA ALA A 804 -32.24 3.00 -46.93
C ALA A 804 -33.38 2.96 -47.95
N SER A 805 -33.31 3.73 -49.04
CA SER A 805 -34.40 3.87 -50.01
C SER A 805 -34.46 2.75 -51.06
N ASP A 806 -33.37 2.00 -51.28
CA ASP A 806 -33.31 0.89 -52.23
C ASP A 806 -32.78 -0.39 -51.56
N ILE A 807 -33.70 -1.18 -51.00
CA ILE A 807 -33.41 -2.45 -50.31
C ILE A 807 -32.73 -3.46 -51.26
N THR A 808 -33.04 -3.44 -52.56
CA THR A 808 -32.45 -4.39 -53.52
C THR A 808 -30.99 -4.03 -53.78
N ALA A 809 -30.69 -2.76 -54.03
CA ALA A 809 -29.31 -2.28 -54.16
C ALA A 809 -28.51 -2.50 -52.87
N LEU A 810 -29.13 -2.27 -51.70
CA LEU A 810 -28.54 -2.51 -50.39
C LEU A 810 -28.17 -3.98 -50.18
N SER A 811 -29.07 -4.90 -50.52
CA SER A 811 -28.82 -6.36 -50.44
C SER A 811 -27.70 -6.79 -51.39
N ASN A 812 -27.70 -6.28 -52.62
CA ASN A 812 -26.64 -6.56 -53.60
C ASN A 812 -25.27 -6.07 -53.12
N LEU A 813 -25.21 -4.84 -52.60
CA LEU A 813 -23.98 -4.31 -52.00
C LEU A 813 -23.51 -5.21 -50.86
N ARG A 814 -24.39 -5.53 -49.92
CA ARG A 814 -24.13 -6.41 -48.78
C ARG A 814 -23.49 -7.74 -49.18
N MET A 815 -24.04 -8.41 -50.18
CA MET A 815 -23.52 -9.69 -50.65
C MET A 815 -22.15 -9.58 -51.35
N SER A 816 -21.80 -8.41 -51.89
CA SER A 816 -20.51 -8.16 -52.55
C SER A 816 -19.40 -7.66 -51.60
N LEU A 817 -19.76 -7.06 -50.46
CA LEU A 817 -18.85 -6.28 -49.62
C LEU A 817 -17.67 -7.08 -49.05
N ARG A 818 -17.89 -8.33 -48.62
CA ARG A 818 -16.81 -9.17 -48.10
C ARG A 818 -15.73 -9.42 -49.16
N ASP A 819 -16.13 -9.68 -50.40
CA ASP A 819 -15.21 -9.91 -51.52
C ASP A 819 -14.48 -8.62 -51.90
N LEU A 820 -15.20 -7.50 -51.99
CA LEU A 820 -14.60 -6.18 -52.22
C LEU A 820 -13.54 -5.85 -51.17
N MET A 821 -13.87 -6.02 -49.89
CA MET A 821 -12.94 -5.76 -48.79
C MET A 821 -11.74 -6.71 -48.83
N SER A 822 -11.95 -8.00 -49.06
CA SER A 822 -10.88 -9.01 -49.08
C SER A 822 -9.87 -8.78 -50.22
N LYS A 823 -10.29 -8.17 -51.32
CA LYS A 823 -9.43 -7.81 -52.48
C LYS A 823 -8.85 -6.41 -52.39
N SER A 824 -9.26 -5.62 -51.40
CA SER A 824 -8.80 -4.24 -51.24
C SER A 824 -7.44 -4.17 -50.51
N PRO A 825 -6.73 -3.04 -50.59
CA PRO A 825 -5.51 -2.82 -49.81
C PRO A 825 -5.69 -2.97 -48.29
N VAL A 826 -6.91 -2.83 -47.77
CA VAL A 826 -7.21 -2.98 -46.33
C VAL A 826 -6.99 -4.43 -45.86
N CYS A 827 -7.05 -5.43 -46.73
CA CYS A 827 -6.82 -6.84 -46.38
C CYS A 827 -5.58 -7.43 -47.09
N ASP A 828 -4.73 -6.59 -47.69
CA ASP A 828 -3.56 -7.03 -48.45
C ASP A 828 -2.29 -7.10 -47.57
N GLY A 829 -2.21 -8.17 -46.78
CA GLY A 829 -1.08 -8.41 -45.86
C GLY A 829 0.31 -8.35 -46.50
N PRO A 830 0.54 -9.04 -47.64
CA PRO A 830 1.83 -9.00 -48.33
C PRO A 830 2.25 -7.61 -48.80
N ASN A 831 1.40 -6.86 -49.51
CA ASN A 831 1.77 -5.53 -49.98
C ASN A 831 1.89 -4.52 -48.83
N PHE A 832 1.09 -4.68 -47.77
CA PHE A 832 1.22 -3.87 -46.56
C PHE A 832 2.60 -4.06 -45.91
N ALA A 833 3.06 -5.29 -45.76
CA ALA A 833 4.38 -5.57 -45.19
C ALA A 833 5.53 -4.99 -46.04
N LEU A 834 5.45 -5.11 -47.37
CA LEU A 834 6.44 -4.50 -48.28
C LEU A 834 6.50 -2.96 -48.14
N ALA A 835 5.34 -2.31 -48.03
CA ALA A 835 5.28 -0.87 -47.83
C ALA A 835 5.88 -0.45 -46.47
N LEU A 836 5.63 -1.26 -45.43
CA LEU A 836 6.17 -1.04 -44.09
C LEU A 836 7.70 -1.25 -44.05
N GLU A 837 8.20 -2.29 -44.71
CA GLU A 837 9.63 -2.59 -44.85
C GLU A 837 10.40 -1.49 -45.59
N SER A 838 9.81 -0.96 -46.66
CA SER A 838 10.35 0.19 -47.40
C SER A 838 10.41 1.44 -46.53
N THR A 839 9.37 1.67 -45.73
CA THR A 839 9.30 2.75 -44.74
C THR A 839 10.39 2.60 -43.68
N TYR A 840 10.54 1.42 -43.09
CA TYR A 840 11.57 1.12 -42.11
C TYR A 840 12.97 1.29 -42.67
N ARG A 841 13.23 0.81 -43.89
CA ARG A 841 14.51 1.02 -44.58
C ARG A 841 14.81 2.51 -44.76
N SER A 842 13.81 3.30 -45.10
CA SER A 842 13.96 4.75 -45.28
C SER A 842 14.27 5.47 -43.96
N MET A 843 13.57 5.12 -42.87
CA MET A 843 13.88 5.62 -41.53
C MET A 843 15.31 5.25 -41.10
N TRP A 844 15.72 4.00 -41.32
CA TRP A 844 17.05 3.53 -40.98
C TRP A 844 18.16 4.24 -41.78
N ARG A 845 17.94 4.46 -43.09
CA ARG A 845 18.86 5.24 -43.94
C ARG A 845 19.01 6.68 -43.44
N ARG A 846 17.94 7.32 -42.95
CA ARG A 846 17.97 8.65 -42.33
C ARG A 846 18.80 8.64 -41.04
N TYR A 847 18.56 7.67 -40.15
CA TYR A 847 19.35 7.49 -38.94
C TYR A 847 20.86 7.30 -39.23
N CYS A 848 21.21 6.47 -40.23
CA CYS A 848 22.61 6.25 -40.62
C CYS A 848 23.29 7.54 -41.11
N LYS A 849 22.53 8.47 -41.71
CA LYS A 849 23.01 9.80 -42.13
C LYS A 849 23.06 10.82 -40.98
N GLY A 850 22.66 10.45 -39.77
CA GLY A 850 22.62 11.33 -38.60
C GLY A 850 21.33 12.14 -38.45
N ASP A 851 20.31 11.88 -39.28
CA ASP A 851 19.00 12.53 -39.15
C ASP A 851 18.14 11.77 -38.13
N VAL A 852 18.08 12.30 -36.90
CA VAL A 852 17.33 11.72 -35.77
C VAL A 852 16.34 12.76 -35.23
N PRO A 853 15.04 12.70 -35.58
CA PRO A 853 14.06 13.72 -35.21
C PRO A 853 13.96 13.99 -33.71
N SER A 854 13.93 12.95 -32.87
CA SER A 854 13.83 13.10 -31.42
C SER A 854 15.04 13.77 -30.77
N LEU A 855 16.27 13.45 -31.18
CA LEU A 855 17.48 14.07 -30.63
C LEU A 855 17.45 15.59 -30.85
N ARG A 856 17.11 16.03 -32.07
CA ARG A 856 16.95 17.46 -32.37
C ARG A 856 15.88 18.12 -31.50
N ARG A 857 14.75 17.44 -31.25
CA ARG A 857 13.70 17.97 -30.37
C ARG A 857 14.15 18.06 -28.91
N MET A 858 14.88 17.06 -28.41
CA MET A 858 15.39 17.07 -27.04
C MET A 858 16.43 18.17 -26.84
N GLU A 859 17.32 18.41 -27.81
CA GLU A 859 18.26 19.54 -27.79
C GLU A 859 17.55 20.90 -27.71
N ILE A 860 16.45 21.09 -28.45
CA ILE A 860 15.64 22.32 -28.38
C ILE A 860 14.97 22.48 -27.00
N LEU A 861 14.40 21.40 -26.46
CA LEU A 861 13.76 21.42 -25.14
C LEU A 861 14.75 21.76 -24.01
N GLU A 862 15.97 21.22 -24.07
CA GLU A 862 17.04 21.55 -23.12
C GLU A 862 17.44 23.04 -23.22
N GLN A 863 17.42 23.62 -24.43
CA GLN A 863 17.69 25.06 -24.62
C GLN A 863 16.56 25.94 -24.09
N GLU A 864 15.30 25.54 -24.29
CA GLU A 864 14.12 26.23 -23.75
C GLU A 864 14.14 26.23 -22.21
N GLU A 865 14.41 25.08 -21.58
CA GLU A 865 14.47 24.96 -20.11
C GLU A 865 15.61 25.79 -19.49
N ASN A 866 16.78 25.83 -20.14
CA ASN A 866 17.90 26.68 -19.71
C ASN A 866 17.63 28.18 -19.90
N SER A 867 16.65 28.56 -20.72
CA SER A 867 16.26 29.96 -20.95
C SER A 867 15.10 30.43 -20.05
N GLU A 868 14.37 29.50 -19.43
CA GLU A 868 13.22 29.78 -18.55
C GLU A 868 13.57 29.82 -17.04
N GLU A 869 14.83 29.66 -16.61
CA GLU A 869 15.21 29.94 -15.21
C GLU A 869 15.09 31.44 -14.89
N PRO A 870 14.20 31.87 -13.97
CA PRO A 870 14.33 33.17 -13.34
C PRO A 870 15.42 33.07 -12.28
N ALA A 871 16.30 34.07 -12.24
CA ALA A 871 17.26 34.28 -11.17
C ALA A 871 16.57 34.34 -9.78
N VAL A 872 16.42 33.19 -9.12
CA VAL A 872 16.17 33.10 -7.68
C VAL A 872 17.40 32.45 -7.07
N LYS A 873 18.42 33.28 -6.83
CA LYS A 873 19.46 32.95 -5.85
C LYS A 873 18.77 32.85 -4.49
N LEU A 874 18.58 31.63 -4.00
CA LEU A 874 18.38 31.39 -2.57
C LEU A 874 19.60 31.95 -1.82
N PRO A 875 19.44 32.78 -0.77
CA PRO A 875 20.58 33.19 0.03
C PRO A 875 21.06 32.02 0.88
N GLU A 876 22.37 31.80 0.90
CA GLU A 876 23.05 30.88 1.83
C GLU A 876 22.72 31.23 3.29
N PRO A 877 22.70 30.25 4.21
CA PRO A 877 22.48 30.51 5.63
C PRO A 877 23.72 31.14 6.26
N THR A 878 23.76 32.47 6.32
CA THR A 878 24.79 33.19 7.07
C THR A 878 24.62 32.99 8.58
N LYS A 879 25.70 32.49 9.18
CA LYS A 879 25.94 32.38 10.63
C LYS A 879 25.61 33.69 11.36
N ILE A 880 24.88 33.56 12.46
CA ILE A 880 24.67 34.64 13.44
C ILE A 880 26.01 34.96 14.09
N THR A 881 26.50 36.18 13.89
CA THR A 881 27.47 36.83 14.78
C THR A 881 26.93 38.20 15.19
N ASN A 882 26.87 38.41 16.50
CA ASN A 882 26.49 39.65 17.18
C ASN A 882 27.28 40.88 16.68
N SER A 883 26.59 42.00 16.46
CA SER A 883 27.09 43.32 16.88
C SER A 883 25.98 44.37 16.87
N ARG A 884 26.18 45.36 17.73
CA ARG A 884 25.28 46.40 18.22
C ARG A 884 25.04 47.56 17.23
N ASP A 885 24.04 48.34 17.61
CA ASP A 885 23.88 49.80 17.51
C ASP A 885 23.14 50.44 16.31
N ASP A 886 22.09 51.13 16.75
CA ASP A 886 21.66 52.50 16.44
C ASP A 886 20.76 52.86 15.24
N SER A 887 19.63 53.44 15.66
CA SER A 887 19.00 54.69 15.17
C SER A 887 17.85 54.63 14.14
N SER A 888 16.66 54.91 14.71
CA SER A 888 15.68 55.95 14.33
C SER A 888 14.93 55.94 12.98
N GLY A 889 13.60 56.14 13.08
CA GLY A 889 12.77 56.77 12.04
C GLY A 889 11.56 55.94 11.57
N SER A 890 10.51 55.71 12.38
CA SER A 890 9.29 56.53 12.50
C SER A 890 8.22 56.40 11.37
N ILE A 891 7.00 56.04 11.80
CA ILE A 891 5.67 56.49 11.29
C ILE A 891 5.18 55.76 10.01
N LYS A 892 4.01 55.09 9.93
CA LYS A 892 2.66 55.50 10.34
C LYS A 892 1.70 54.29 10.49
N MET A 893 0.89 54.33 11.54
CA MET A 893 -0.28 53.48 11.81
C MET A 893 -1.52 53.91 11.02
N ASN A 894 -2.43 52.94 10.77
CA ASN A 894 -3.90 52.98 10.87
C ASN A 894 -4.42 51.66 10.23
N GLY A 895 -5.30 50.84 10.79
CA GLY A 895 -6.07 50.84 12.03
C GLY A 895 -7.12 49.71 11.94
N LEU A 896 -6.99 48.75 12.87
CA LEU A 896 -8.06 48.10 13.65
C LEU A 896 -9.38 47.64 12.98
N ASN A 897 -9.65 46.33 13.05
CA ASN A 897 -10.83 45.81 13.75
C ASN A 897 -10.54 44.42 14.37
N GLN A 898 -10.97 44.25 15.62
CA GLN A 898 -10.66 43.13 16.51
C GLN A 898 -11.91 42.26 16.79
N VAL A 899 -11.71 40.92 16.75
CA VAL A 899 -12.11 39.90 17.77
C VAL A 899 -13.61 39.49 17.83
N PRO A 900 -14.02 38.24 18.19
CA PRO A 900 -13.29 37.28 19.05
C PRO A 900 -13.09 35.82 18.61
N SER A 901 -12.09 35.27 19.30
CA SER A 901 -11.67 33.90 19.55
C SER A 901 -12.77 32.91 19.99
N SER A 902 -12.64 31.66 19.55
CA SER A 902 -12.92 30.49 20.39
C SER A 902 -11.86 29.42 20.16
N MET A 903 -11.33 28.89 21.27
CA MET A 903 -10.28 27.88 21.35
C MET A 903 -10.82 26.49 21.00
N VAL A 904 -10.13 25.73 20.14
CA VAL A 904 -10.08 24.26 20.23
C VAL A 904 -8.66 23.77 19.85
N LYS A 905 -8.21 22.77 20.60
CA LYS A 905 -6.87 22.20 20.74
C LYS A 905 -6.31 21.61 19.44
N LEU A 906 -5.01 21.81 19.22
CA LEU A 906 -4.19 21.01 18.31
C LEU A 906 -3.99 19.60 18.87
N SER A 907 -4.22 18.58 18.03
CA SER A 907 -3.62 17.25 18.15
C SER A 907 -2.96 16.88 16.82
N THR A 908 -1.65 16.69 16.92
CA THR A 908 -0.65 16.13 16.00
C THR A 908 -1.15 14.87 15.27
N SER A 909 -1.26 14.89 13.94
CA SER A 909 -0.30 14.39 12.93
C SER A 909 -0.34 12.86 12.72
N GLU A 910 -1.13 12.44 11.73
CA GLU A 910 -0.99 11.13 11.08
C GLU A 910 -0.25 11.35 9.75
N GLU A 911 0.91 10.71 9.61
CA GLU A 911 1.71 10.67 8.39
C GLU A 911 1.09 9.68 7.40
N ASN A 912 0.74 10.21 6.23
CA ASN A 912 0.43 9.43 5.04
C ASN A 912 1.72 8.91 4.41
N GLY A 913 1.80 7.61 4.15
CA GLY A 913 2.92 7.05 3.40
C GLY A 913 2.58 5.69 2.80
N VAL A 914 1.88 5.68 1.66
CA VAL A 914 2.07 4.71 0.56
C VAL A 914 1.58 5.38 -0.73
N SER A 915 2.49 5.57 -1.69
CA SER A 915 2.25 5.89 -3.10
C SER A 915 3.21 5.05 -3.92
#